data_AF-A0A847PW22-F1
#
_entry.id   AF-A0A847PW22-F1
#
_cell.length_a   1.000
_cell.length_b   1.000
_cell.length_c   1.000
_cell.angle_alpha   90.00
_cell.angle_beta   90.00
_cell.angle_gamma   90.00
#
_symmetry.space_group_name_H-M   'P 1'
#
loop_
_entity.id
_entity.type
_entity.pdbx_description
1 polymer ?
#
loop_
_entity_poly.entity_id
_entity_poly.type
_entity_poly.pdbx_seq_one_letter_code
_entity_poly.pdbx_strand_id
1 'polypeptide(L)'
;MNEKRLTWKRIDRKKLLFLSIILIFLIVGVTLTLSRPSNTTVYVATNGSGDFNCDGSDDQIEINEALAYVAENPKFTTVHLEGPNTYVISDSILIGSNTILEGDPTAVIKLEDKAGWPEEKPLITQMDSDGNNGIIIRGFEIDGNHDNNIEKRRGKGYHNLINFLDCQNIKIHDMYMHDGHGDGLKVVKCSDIQFYNNRVYKLGHDALYAIYSSNVKAWNNKITCRTNSGLRVYNTNHVKFHDNIINSEGEGGAGIEIQKIGQLTVMNDIEICNNLLYETNTAGIWITGYGSGYSKGSAKDIHIHHNKFYKTGINPGADWAGGIVLNGFQNTLIENNKFDGCYGAAIAHKQVSDEFVAPGSGYTTIVKNNVIINTQSSPAAGEGYAVYNKLKNTHSFILENNCLSNNAGGNYLGADSTSDVEADSELAEKLNNNESLGEESPWHEAMSAGPQVPYEIDKSGLQPEQEEGFISSLKRAFSDFLRSLKRFLLNLSMQSDEVENFKIALPFVISDNRLREGAPDITLSESEYIDIGKRSDGGIYRDVIIFELGSFNQTDRIKEATLALFWYYPENQMRSKDTVLEVYRPVEWCKEHVTWQQRESNAPWKNSGGDWYDRNGVFQGSTPYATISISGNEIPDNRYYELDVTELVQEYVSGKYENTGFLIKAREEDENYIAFYSSNWQNKNQRPRLTIEYA
;
A
#
# COMPACT_ATOMS: atom_id res chain seq x y z
N MET A 1 89.83 16.70 43.25
CA MET A 1 88.82 17.65 42.72
C MET A 1 89.08 17.75 41.22
N ASN A 2 88.22 17.20 40.36
CA ASN A 2 88.45 17.24 38.92
C ASN A 2 87.13 17.31 38.13
N GLU A 3 87.05 18.32 37.26
CA GLU A 3 85.90 18.90 36.58
C GLU A 3 85.36 18.06 35.41
N LYS A 4 85.12 16.75 35.60
CA LYS A 4 84.57 15.89 34.53
C LYS A 4 83.11 15.47 34.69
N ARG A 5 82.38 16.04 35.66
CA ARG A 5 80.96 15.69 35.93
C ARG A 5 79.93 16.77 35.61
N LEU A 6 80.34 17.96 35.14
CA LEU A 6 79.43 19.10 34.91
C LEU A 6 79.10 19.41 33.44
N THR A 7 79.76 18.77 32.47
CA THR A 7 79.52 19.03 31.02
C THR A 7 78.46 18.13 30.38
N TRP A 8 78.13 16.98 30.98
CA TRP A 8 77.12 16.07 30.42
C TRP A 8 75.67 16.42 30.76
N LYS A 9 75.38 17.09 31.88
CA LYS A 9 74.01 17.51 32.24
C LYS A 9 73.52 18.80 31.57
N ARG A 10 74.42 19.61 31.01
CA ARG A 10 74.08 20.93 30.41
C ARG A 10 73.83 20.84 28.90
N ILE A 11 74.44 19.87 28.22
CA ILE A 11 74.24 19.61 26.78
C ILE A 11 72.89 18.91 26.55
N ASP A 12 72.48 18.02 27.46
CA ASP A 12 71.18 17.34 27.36
C ASP A 12 70.00 18.30 27.55
N ARG A 13 70.05 19.22 28.51
CA ARG A 13 68.95 20.17 28.73
C ARG A 13 68.72 21.12 27.55
N LYS A 14 69.78 21.55 26.85
CA LYS A 14 69.63 22.39 25.65
C LYS A 14 69.05 21.62 24.47
N LYS A 15 69.45 20.36 24.28
CA LYS A 15 68.86 19.48 23.26
C LYS A 15 67.41 19.14 23.58
N LEU A 16 67.10 18.87 24.85
CA LEU A 16 65.72 18.60 25.31
C LEU A 16 64.82 19.82 25.13
N LEU A 17 65.32 21.04 25.45
CA LEU A 17 64.58 22.29 25.25
C LEU A 17 64.37 22.59 23.76
N PHE A 18 65.37 22.35 22.92
CA PHE A 18 65.26 22.52 21.46
C PHE A 18 64.29 21.50 20.85
N LEU A 19 64.33 20.25 21.30
CA LEU A 19 63.35 19.22 20.90
C LEU A 19 61.94 19.57 21.37
N SER A 20 61.80 20.12 22.58
CA SER A 20 60.51 20.54 23.14
C SER A 20 59.93 21.73 22.37
N ILE A 21 60.77 22.69 21.96
CA ILE A 21 60.35 23.83 21.13
C ILE A 21 59.95 23.34 19.73
N ILE A 22 60.71 22.43 19.11
CA ILE A 22 60.35 21.82 17.83
C ILE A 22 59.04 21.02 17.96
N LEU A 23 58.86 20.28 19.06
CA LEU A 23 57.63 19.53 19.33
C LEU A 23 56.44 20.47 19.55
N ILE A 24 56.64 21.62 20.22
CA ILE A 24 55.60 22.64 20.38
C ILE A 24 55.29 23.31 19.04
N PHE A 25 56.27 23.62 18.19
CA PHE A 25 56.01 24.13 16.84
C PHE A 25 55.38 23.08 15.92
N LEU A 26 55.67 21.80 16.11
CA LEU A 26 55.00 20.68 15.44
C LEU A 26 53.58 20.51 15.97
N ILE A 27 53.32 20.66 17.26
CA ILE A 27 51.97 20.58 17.85
C ILE A 27 51.16 21.82 17.44
N VAL A 28 51.74 23.03 17.49
CA VAL A 28 51.09 24.26 17.05
C VAL A 28 50.85 24.25 15.54
N GLY A 29 51.81 23.73 14.77
CA GLY A 29 51.66 23.45 13.34
C GLY A 29 50.59 22.41 13.07
N VAL A 30 50.54 21.31 13.82
CA VAL A 30 49.50 20.27 13.74
C VAL A 30 48.15 20.78 14.22
N THR A 31 48.05 21.73 15.16
CA THR A 31 46.78 22.38 15.55
C THR A 31 46.34 23.46 14.58
N LEU A 32 47.26 24.05 13.80
CA LEU A 32 46.96 24.97 12.70
C LEU A 32 46.70 24.23 11.37
N THR A 33 47.17 22.98 11.24
CA THR A 33 46.88 22.06 10.12
C THR A 33 45.88 20.96 10.48
N LEU A 34 45.38 20.92 11.72
CA LEU A 34 44.09 20.33 12.08
C LEU A 34 43.06 21.27 11.45
N SER A 35 42.92 21.07 10.15
CA SER A 35 41.83 21.48 9.30
C SER A 35 40.60 21.81 10.13
N ARG A 36 40.12 23.06 10.02
CA ARG A 36 38.69 23.34 10.15
C ARG A 36 37.94 22.11 9.63
N PRO A 37 36.92 21.57 10.32
CA PRO A 37 36.06 20.58 9.69
C PRO A 37 35.70 21.18 8.33
N SER A 38 36.12 20.52 7.24
CA SER A 38 35.70 20.95 5.91
C SER A 38 34.19 20.95 6.01
N ASN A 39 33.56 22.12 5.93
CA ASN A 39 32.12 22.24 6.11
C ASN A 39 31.50 21.29 5.08
N THR A 40 30.98 20.13 5.51
CA THR A 40 30.37 19.13 4.62
C THR A 40 28.89 19.45 4.38
N THR A 41 28.44 20.56 4.96
CA THR A 41 27.07 21.03 5.00
C THR A 41 26.95 22.32 4.20
N VAL A 42 25.93 22.36 3.36
CA VAL A 42 25.41 23.53 2.65
C VAL A 42 24.15 23.99 3.38
N TYR A 43 24.04 25.29 3.66
CA TYR A 43 22.92 25.86 4.41
C TYR A 43 21.92 26.55 3.48
N VAL A 44 20.62 26.30 3.71
CA VAL A 44 19.52 26.96 3.02
C VAL A 44 18.69 27.75 4.04
N ALA A 45 18.52 29.06 3.82
CA ALA A 45 17.83 29.95 4.75
C ALA A 45 16.89 30.92 4.01
N THR A 46 16.03 31.65 4.73
CA THR A 46 15.15 32.68 4.15
C THR A 46 15.53 34.12 4.54
N ASN A 47 16.50 34.29 5.44
CA ASN A 47 16.89 35.56 6.04
C ASN A 47 18.21 36.13 5.47
N GLY A 48 18.82 35.46 4.49
CA GLY A 48 20.11 35.83 3.92
C GLY A 48 21.35 35.20 4.60
N SER A 49 21.21 34.34 5.61
CA SER A 49 22.37 33.66 6.25
C SER A 49 22.85 32.38 5.57
N GLY A 50 22.05 31.82 4.66
CA GLY A 50 22.36 30.56 3.98
C GLY A 50 23.40 30.72 2.87
N ASP A 51 23.98 29.59 2.45
CA ASP A 51 24.74 29.50 1.20
C ASP A 51 23.80 29.67 -0.01
N PHE A 52 22.57 29.16 0.12
CA PHE A 52 21.43 29.36 -0.79
C PHE A 52 20.30 30.03 0.00
N ASN A 53 19.62 31.02 -0.59
CA ASN A 53 18.68 31.87 0.15
C ASN A 53 17.33 31.94 -0.56
N CYS A 54 16.35 31.27 0.04
CA CYS A 54 14.94 31.22 -0.32
C CYS A 54 14.24 32.55 -0.06
N ASP A 55 13.18 32.86 -0.82
CA ASP A 55 12.39 34.08 -0.66
C ASP A 55 10.98 33.85 -0.07
N GLY A 56 10.63 32.58 0.20
CA GLY A 56 9.34 32.16 0.74
C GLY A 56 8.32 31.78 -0.34
N SER A 57 8.73 31.69 -1.61
CA SER A 57 7.92 31.29 -2.76
C SER A 57 8.76 30.44 -3.70
N ASP A 58 8.21 29.34 -4.20
CA ASP A 58 8.91 28.43 -5.11
C ASP A 58 10.29 27.96 -4.56
N ASP A 59 10.38 27.81 -3.23
CA ASP A 59 11.64 27.60 -2.51
C ASP A 59 12.33 26.28 -2.85
N GLN A 60 11.63 25.37 -3.57
CA GLN A 60 12.27 24.18 -4.12
C GLN A 60 13.39 24.53 -5.12
N ILE A 61 13.38 25.72 -5.72
CA ILE A 61 14.41 26.15 -6.66
C ILE A 61 15.77 26.20 -5.94
N GLU A 62 15.88 26.99 -4.88
CA GLU A 62 17.13 27.14 -4.12
C GLU A 62 17.51 25.85 -3.38
N ILE A 63 16.52 25.09 -2.88
CA ILE A 63 16.78 23.77 -2.26
C ILE A 63 17.36 22.81 -3.31
N ASN A 64 16.83 22.78 -4.52
CA ASN A 64 17.35 21.94 -5.60
C ASN A 64 18.72 22.39 -6.09
N GLU A 65 19.00 23.70 -6.12
CA GLU A 65 20.34 24.22 -6.41
C GLU A 65 21.35 23.75 -5.35
N ALA A 66 20.98 23.77 -4.06
CA ALA A 66 21.81 23.26 -2.98
C ALA A 66 22.06 21.75 -3.09
N LEU A 67 21.02 20.96 -3.40
CA LEU A 67 21.14 19.50 -3.57
C LEU A 67 21.97 19.12 -4.80
N ALA A 68 21.79 19.82 -5.93
CA ALA A 68 22.62 19.66 -7.12
C ALA A 68 24.08 20.00 -6.83
N TYR A 69 24.34 21.09 -6.09
CA TYR A 69 25.69 21.44 -5.66
C TYR A 69 26.35 20.34 -4.82
N VAL A 70 25.63 19.76 -3.85
CA VAL A 70 26.12 18.64 -3.05
C VAL A 70 26.42 17.41 -3.91
N ALA A 71 25.53 17.08 -4.86
CA ALA A 71 25.72 15.96 -5.77
C ALA A 71 26.95 16.12 -6.68
N GLU A 72 27.24 17.34 -7.15
CA GLU A 72 28.40 17.65 -7.99
C GLU A 72 29.72 17.80 -7.20
N ASN A 73 29.63 18.01 -5.88
CA ASN A 73 30.77 18.28 -5.02
C ASN A 73 30.86 17.27 -3.86
N PRO A 74 31.46 16.08 -4.07
CA PRO A 74 31.50 14.97 -3.10
C PRO A 74 32.17 15.26 -1.74
N LYS A 75 32.74 16.45 -1.56
CA LYS A 75 33.24 16.94 -0.27
C LYS A 75 32.09 17.39 0.65
N PHE A 76 30.95 17.72 0.08
CA PHE A 76 29.71 18.00 0.80
C PHE A 76 28.82 16.76 0.73
N THR A 77 28.05 16.54 1.80
CA THR A 77 27.11 15.42 1.88
C THR A 77 25.75 15.86 2.39
N THR A 78 25.61 17.10 2.84
CA THR A 78 24.47 17.55 3.63
C THR A 78 23.94 18.88 3.13
N VAL A 79 22.64 18.96 2.93
CA VAL A 79 21.88 20.20 2.80
C VAL A 79 21.09 20.38 4.10
N HIS A 80 21.23 21.54 4.74
CA HIS A 80 20.60 21.86 6.01
C HIS A 80 19.62 23.03 5.84
N LEU A 81 18.34 22.80 6.18
CA LEU A 81 17.28 23.82 6.18
C LEU A 81 17.23 24.53 7.54
N GLU A 82 17.54 25.84 7.56
CA GLU A 82 17.51 26.64 8.78
C GLU A 82 16.08 26.92 9.27
N GLY A 83 15.83 26.65 10.55
CA GLY A 83 14.60 27.05 11.23
C GLY A 83 14.67 28.48 11.79
N PRO A 84 13.54 29.09 12.16
CA PRO A 84 12.16 28.58 12.12
C PRO A 84 11.41 29.00 10.85
N ASN A 85 11.95 28.67 9.68
CA ASN A 85 11.45 29.12 8.39
C ASN A 85 10.44 28.13 7.79
N THR A 86 9.48 28.66 7.03
CA THR A 86 8.62 27.87 6.14
C THR A 86 9.11 28.05 4.70
N TYR A 87 9.37 26.93 4.04
CA TYR A 87 9.78 26.83 2.65
C TYR A 87 8.58 26.37 1.82
N VAL A 88 7.97 27.29 1.07
CA VAL A 88 6.78 27.02 0.26
C VAL A 88 7.19 26.52 -1.11
N ILE A 89 6.72 25.34 -1.50
CA ILE A 89 7.12 24.69 -2.75
C ILE A 89 5.97 24.52 -3.74
N SER A 90 6.29 24.75 -5.02
CA SER A 90 5.40 24.58 -6.18
C SER A 90 5.89 23.51 -7.18
N ASP A 91 7.03 22.88 -6.89
CA ASP A 91 7.54 21.70 -7.60
C ASP A 91 8.31 20.77 -6.63
N SER A 92 8.70 19.60 -7.12
CA SER A 92 9.40 18.57 -6.36
C SER A 92 10.83 18.97 -6.01
N ILE A 93 11.26 18.55 -4.83
CA ILE A 93 12.66 18.56 -4.37
C ILE A 93 13.33 17.24 -4.83
N LEU A 94 14.52 17.35 -5.42
CA LEU A 94 15.25 16.26 -6.07
C LEU A 94 16.52 15.93 -5.29
N ILE A 95 16.53 14.80 -4.58
CA ILE A 95 17.68 14.35 -3.78
C ILE A 95 18.55 13.33 -4.52
N GLY A 96 19.86 13.55 -4.53
CA GLY A 96 20.84 12.65 -5.13
C GLY A 96 21.34 11.54 -4.21
N SER A 97 22.25 10.71 -4.73
CA SER A 97 22.90 9.66 -3.97
C SER A 97 23.83 10.23 -2.87
N ASN A 98 24.03 9.46 -1.80
CA ASN A 98 24.94 9.77 -0.68
C ASN A 98 24.67 11.15 -0.05
N THR A 99 23.41 11.58 -0.06
CA THR A 99 22.99 12.92 0.34
C THR A 99 22.10 12.86 1.60
N ILE A 100 22.34 13.81 2.49
CA ILE A 100 21.54 14.06 3.68
C ILE A 100 20.78 15.37 3.46
N LEU A 101 19.45 15.31 3.44
CA LEU A 101 18.60 16.49 3.59
C LEU A 101 18.14 16.55 5.04
N GLU A 102 18.62 17.54 5.77
CA GLU A 102 18.23 17.76 7.16
C GLU A 102 17.78 19.19 7.40
N GLY A 103 17.22 19.46 8.58
CA GLY A 103 16.88 20.82 8.99
C GLY A 103 16.70 20.92 10.48
N ASP A 104 16.48 22.14 10.95
CA ASP A 104 16.05 22.38 12.31
C ASP A 104 14.62 21.85 12.53
N PRO A 105 14.24 21.42 13.75
CA PRO A 105 12.88 20.96 14.06
C PRO A 105 11.77 21.99 13.81
N THR A 106 12.13 23.26 13.63
CA THR A 106 11.21 24.36 13.32
C THR A 106 11.22 24.77 11.84
N ALA A 107 12.02 24.11 11.00
CA ALA A 107 11.95 24.25 9.55
C ALA A 107 10.75 23.46 9.00
N VAL A 108 9.99 24.06 8.09
CA VAL A 108 8.78 23.46 7.50
C VAL A 108 8.87 23.49 5.99
N ILE A 109 8.82 22.35 5.32
CA ILE A 109 8.52 22.28 3.88
C ILE A 109 7.01 22.23 3.73
N LYS A 110 6.44 23.16 2.96
CA LYS A 110 4.99 23.27 2.79
C LYS A 110 4.61 23.27 1.31
N LEU A 111 3.65 22.42 0.94
CA LEU A 111 3.04 22.47 -0.40
C LEU A 111 2.24 23.76 -0.59
N GLU A 112 2.35 24.39 -1.76
CA GLU A 112 1.53 25.55 -2.13
C GLU A 112 0.01 25.29 -2.09
N ASP A 113 -0.77 26.37 -2.09
CA ASP A 113 -2.23 26.30 -2.16
C ASP A 113 -2.68 25.98 -3.59
N LYS A 114 -3.73 25.16 -3.74
CA LYS A 114 -4.30 24.77 -5.05
C LYS A 114 -3.25 24.23 -6.02
N ALA A 115 -2.33 23.42 -5.49
CA ALA A 115 -1.27 22.75 -6.23
C ALA A 115 -1.90 21.94 -7.37
N GLY A 116 -1.68 22.42 -8.60
CA GLY A 116 -2.20 21.83 -9.83
C GLY A 116 -1.48 20.54 -10.25
N TRP A 117 -0.79 19.86 -9.33
CA TRP A 117 0.14 18.79 -9.65
C TRP A 117 -0.61 17.52 -10.13
N PRO A 118 -0.03 16.76 -11.07
CA PRO A 118 -0.58 15.48 -11.50
C PRO A 118 -0.48 14.41 -10.40
N GLU A 119 -1.22 13.32 -10.57
CA GLU A 119 -1.10 12.13 -9.73
C GLU A 119 0.34 11.59 -9.76
N GLU A 120 0.75 10.94 -8.67
CA GLU A 120 2.07 10.33 -8.48
C GLU A 120 3.26 11.31 -8.44
N LYS A 121 3.03 12.62 -8.56
CA LYS A 121 4.07 13.64 -8.33
C LYS A 121 4.23 13.94 -6.82
N PRO A 122 5.38 13.62 -6.21
CA PRO A 122 5.63 13.81 -4.78
C PRO A 122 6.29 15.16 -4.46
N LEU A 123 6.30 15.56 -3.19
CA LEU A 123 7.05 16.74 -2.73
C LEU A 123 8.57 16.50 -2.79
N ILE A 124 9.04 15.32 -2.37
CA ILE A 124 10.46 14.93 -2.42
C ILE A 124 10.60 13.61 -3.19
N THR A 125 11.54 13.57 -4.14
CA THR A 125 11.84 12.38 -4.96
C THR A 125 13.32 12.31 -5.32
N GLN A 126 13.74 11.17 -5.86
CA GLN A 126 15.11 10.96 -6.30
C GLN A 126 15.45 11.81 -7.54
N MET A 127 16.71 12.23 -7.65
CA MET A 127 17.22 13.00 -8.78
C MET A 127 17.45 12.14 -10.04
N ASP A 128 17.89 10.89 -9.86
CA ASP A 128 18.14 9.94 -10.93
C ASP A 128 16.90 9.04 -11.14
N SER A 129 16.31 9.06 -12.33
CA SER A 129 15.14 8.25 -12.64
C SER A 129 15.38 6.74 -12.53
N ASP A 130 16.64 6.30 -12.64
CA ASP A 130 17.04 4.89 -12.50
C ASP A 130 17.25 4.48 -11.03
N GLY A 131 17.13 5.43 -10.09
CA GLY A 131 17.27 5.22 -8.65
C GLY A 131 18.56 5.79 -8.07
N ASN A 132 18.50 6.11 -6.77
CA ASN A 132 19.63 6.66 -6.00
C ASN A 132 19.94 5.76 -4.79
N ASN A 133 21.12 5.93 -4.20
CA ASN A 133 21.55 5.16 -3.04
C ASN A 133 22.06 6.04 -1.91
N GLY A 134 21.79 5.66 -0.66
CA GLY A 134 22.35 6.33 0.51
C GLY A 134 21.69 7.68 0.78
N ILE A 135 20.36 7.69 0.82
CA ILE A 135 19.55 8.88 1.07
C ILE A 135 19.18 8.93 2.55
N ILE A 136 19.38 10.09 3.18
CA ILE A 136 18.92 10.37 4.54
C ILE A 136 18.07 11.65 4.52
N ILE A 137 16.85 11.58 5.06
CA ILE A 137 15.99 12.75 5.27
C ILE A 137 15.59 12.80 6.75
N ARG A 138 15.86 13.92 7.43
CA ARG A 138 15.64 14.01 8.88
C ARG A 138 15.43 15.40 9.46
N GLY A 139 14.74 15.48 10.60
CA GLY A 139 14.84 16.58 11.56
C GLY A 139 13.94 17.79 11.32
N PHE A 140 13.13 17.81 10.25
CA PHE A 140 12.23 18.93 9.92
C PHE A 140 10.78 18.48 9.69
N GLU A 141 9.88 19.45 9.51
CA GLU A 141 8.45 19.25 9.28
C GLU A 141 8.09 19.27 7.79
N ILE A 142 7.15 18.42 7.37
CA ILE A 142 6.51 18.48 6.05
C ILE A 142 4.99 18.64 6.23
N ASP A 143 4.48 19.79 5.78
CA ASP A 143 3.05 20.13 5.72
C ASP A 143 2.53 19.87 4.29
N GLY A 144 1.71 18.83 4.15
CA GLY A 144 1.09 18.46 2.87
C GLY A 144 -0.07 19.37 2.44
N ASN A 145 -0.46 20.35 3.27
CA ASN A 145 -1.41 21.43 2.98
C ASN A 145 -2.78 20.97 2.42
N HIS A 146 -3.33 19.87 2.96
CA HIS A 146 -4.58 19.24 2.50
C HIS A 146 -5.75 20.23 2.42
N ASP A 147 -5.95 21.06 3.46
CA ASP A 147 -7.14 21.91 3.56
C ASP A 147 -7.17 23.06 2.55
N ASN A 148 -6.03 23.41 1.95
CA ASN A 148 -5.95 24.36 0.83
C ASN A 148 -5.85 23.68 -0.54
N ASN A 149 -5.94 22.34 -0.57
CA ASN A 149 -5.87 21.49 -1.76
C ASN A 149 -7.06 20.51 -1.85
N ILE A 150 -8.21 20.87 -1.25
CA ILE A 150 -9.40 20.01 -1.09
C ILE A 150 -10.01 19.50 -2.40
N GLU A 151 -9.66 20.08 -3.55
CA GLU A 151 -10.05 19.58 -4.87
C GLU A 151 -9.40 18.23 -5.21
N LYS A 152 -8.29 17.89 -4.53
CA LYS A 152 -7.59 16.61 -4.69
C LYS A 152 -8.20 15.55 -3.79
N ARG A 153 -8.19 14.30 -4.27
CA ARG A 153 -8.71 13.16 -3.50
C ARG A 153 -7.59 12.52 -2.68
N ARG A 154 -7.90 12.25 -1.41
CA ARG A 154 -7.05 11.45 -0.52
C ARG A 154 -6.86 10.03 -1.09
N GLY A 155 -5.66 9.47 -0.97
CA GLY A 155 -5.37 8.08 -1.35
C GLY A 155 -5.36 7.81 -2.86
N LYS A 156 -5.09 8.83 -3.67
CA LYS A 156 -5.01 8.75 -5.15
C LYS A 156 -3.65 9.14 -5.71
N GLY A 157 -2.59 9.04 -4.90
CA GLY A 157 -1.23 9.38 -5.32
C GLY A 157 -0.92 10.87 -5.44
N TYR A 158 -1.87 11.77 -5.15
CA TYR A 158 -1.59 13.20 -5.08
C TYR A 158 -0.74 13.55 -3.86
N HIS A 159 0.33 14.32 -4.10
CA HIS A 159 1.11 14.97 -3.05
C HIS A 159 1.62 13.97 -1.99
N ASN A 160 2.12 12.82 -2.43
CA ASN A 160 2.95 11.97 -1.57
C ASN A 160 4.11 12.83 -1.05
N LEU A 161 4.38 12.80 0.25
CA LEU A 161 5.40 13.67 0.82
C LEU A 161 6.78 13.26 0.32
N ILE A 162 7.07 11.96 0.35
CA ILE A 162 8.32 11.38 -0.13
C ILE A 162 7.98 10.15 -0.98
N ASN A 163 8.52 10.08 -2.20
CA ASN A 163 8.39 8.91 -3.07
C ASN A 163 9.74 8.54 -3.68
N PHE A 164 10.10 7.26 -3.66
CA PHE A 164 11.31 6.75 -4.29
C PHE A 164 11.04 5.50 -5.13
N LEU A 165 11.69 5.45 -6.29
CA LEU A 165 11.71 4.29 -7.18
C LEU A 165 13.14 3.76 -7.31
N ASP A 166 13.31 2.44 -7.24
CA ASP A 166 14.57 1.73 -7.49
C ASP A 166 15.76 2.23 -6.63
N CYS A 167 15.47 2.80 -5.45
CA CYS A 167 16.46 3.35 -4.53
C CYS A 167 16.93 2.36 -3.46
N GLN A 168 18.13 2.57 -2.90
CA GLN A 168 18.72 1.69 -1.88
C GLN A 168 19.27 2.48 -0.68
N ASN A 169 19.29 1.86 0.50
CA ASN A 169 19.82 2.44 1.74
C ASN A 169 19.17 3.81 2.05
N ILE A 170 17.87 3.76 2.32
CA ILE A 170 17.00 4.92 2.56
C ILE A 170 16.74 5.04 4.07
N LYS A 171 16.94 6.24 4.63
CA LYS A 171 16.65 6.52 6.04
C LYS A 171 15.81 7.77 6.19
N ILE A 172 14.58 7.62 6.66
CA ILE A 172 13.66 8.73 6.94
C ILE A 172 13.35 8.73 8.43
N HIS A 173 13.83 9.74 9.15
CA HIS A 173 13.72 9.73 10.60
C HIS A 173 13.67 11.09 11.28
N ASP A 174 13.14 11.12 12.51
CA ASP A 174 12.96 12.34 13.29
C ASP A 174 12.16 13.42 12.52
N MET A 175 11.21 12.99 11.68
CA MET A 175 10.35 13.87 10.88
C MET A 175 9.00 14.11 11.56
N TYR A 176 8.42 15.28 11.30
CA TYR A 176 6.97 15.50 11.50
C TYR A 176 6.29 15.64 10.14
N MET A 177 5.36 14.74 9.83
CA MET A 177 4.67 14.67 8.54
C MET A 177 3.16 14.74 8.76
N HIS A 178 2.48 15.72 8.18
CA HIS A 178 1.06 15.87 8.42
C HIS A 178 0.28 16.48 7.26
N ASP A 179 -1.05 16.33 7.36
CA ASP A 179 -2.04 17.02 6.53
C ASP A 179 -1.79 16.89 5.00
N GLY A 180 -1.37 15.72 4.52
CA GLY A 180 -1.21 15.42 3.09
C GLY A 180 -2.40 14.69 2.46
N HIS A 181 -2.48 14.66 1.13
CA HIS A 181 -3.44 13.82 0.38
C HIS A 181 -2.94 12.40 0.10
N GLY A 182 -1.62 12.22 0.10
CA GLY A 182 -0.96 10.97 -0.26
C GLY A 182 -0.28 10.27 0.92
N ASP A 183 0.75 9.50 0.57
CA ASP A 183 1.61 8.76 1.48
C ASP A 183 2.67 9.65 2.15
N GLY A 184 3.14 9.24 3.33
CA GLY A 184 4.30 9.86 3.98
C GLY A 184 5.59 9.47 3.26
N LEU A 185 5.92 8.18 3.28
CA LEU A 185 6.97 7.58 2.47
C LEU A 185 6.39 6.47 1.59
N LYS A 186 6.42 6.66 0.27
CA LYS A 186 6.15 5.60 -0.72
C LYS A 186 7.47 5.11 -1.31
N VAL A 187 7.70 3.80 -1.32
CA VAL A 187 8.88 3.21 -1.95
C VAL A 187 8.48 2.06 -2.86
N VAL A 188 9.03 2.05 -4.07
CA VAL A 188 8.74 1.05 -5.10
C VAL A 188 10.06 0.42 -5.55
N LYS A 189 10.16 -0.92 -5.49
CA LYS A 189 11.37 -1.67 -5.86
C LYS A 189 12.65 -1.22 -5.14
N CYS A 190 12.50 -0.76 -3.90
CA CYS A 190 13.63 -0.26 -3.10
C CYS A 190 14.18 -1.34 -2.17
N SER A 191 15.39 -1.12 -1.62
CA SER A 191 15.96 -1.98 -0.58
C SER A 191 16.61 -1.21 0.58
N ASP A 192 16.67 -1.85 1.74
CA ASP A 192 17.29 -1.31 2.97
C ASP A 192 16.64 0.01 3.41
N ILE A 193 15.34 -0.07 3.69
CA ILE A 193 14.50 1.08 4.06
C ILE A 193 14.34 1.14 5.57
N GLN A 194 14.64 2.30 6.16
CA GLN A 194 14.50 2.58 7.58
C GLN A 194 13.62 3.80 7.80
N PHE A 195 12.48 3.61 8.47
CA PHE A 195 11.49 4.65 8.74
C PHE A 195 11.22 4.73 10.25
N TYR A 196 11.85 5.69 10.96
CA TYR A 196 11.86 5.64 12.42
C TYR A 196 11.84 6.97 13.15
N ASN A 197 11.41 6.97 14.41
CA ASN A 197 11.28 8.19 15.22
C ASN A 197 10.41 9.28 14.59
N ASN A 198 9.49 8.93 13.68
CA ASN A 198 8.66 9.92 13.01
C ASN A 198 7.35 10.14 13.75
N ARG A 199 6.84 11.37 13.68
CA ARG A 199 5.45 11.69 14.00
C ARG A 199 4.70 11.87 12.69
N VAL A 200 3.68 11.06 12.46
CA VAL A 200 2.83 11.13 11.27
C VAL A 200 1.39 11.37 11.68
N TYR A 201 0.79 12.44 11.17
CA TYR A 201 -0.53 12.86 11.60
C TYR A 201 -1.43 13.13 10.39
N LYS A 202 -2.47 12.30 10.26
CA LYS A 202 -3.59 12.52 9.34
C LYS A 202 -3.24 12.70 7.86
N LEU A 203 -2.30 11.89 7.36
CA LEU A 203 -2.02 11.78 5.93
C LEU A 203 -3.15 11.09 5.17
N GLY A 204 -3.30 11.44 3.89
CA GLY A 204 -4.40 11.01 3.06
C GLY A 204 -4.31 9.57 2.56
N HIS A 205 -3.20 8.86 2.77
CA HIS A 205 -3.07 7.43 2.50
C HIS A 205 -2.33 6.69 3.64
N ASP A 206 -1.10 6.18 3.41
CA ASP A 206 -0.30 5.44 4.39
C ASP A 206 0.87 6.30 4.95
N ALA A 207 1.33 6.05 6.18
CA ALA A 207 2.55 6.70 6.67
C ALA A 207 3.81 6.15 5.96
N LEU A 208 3.85 4.83 5.77
CA LEU A 208 4.83 4.11 4.97
C LEU A 208 4.11 3.13 4.06
N TYR A 209 4.37 3.20 2.76
CA TYR A 209 3.92 2.23 1.77
C TYR A 209 5.10 1.65 0.97
N ALA A 210 5.45 0.40 1.25
CA ALA A 210 6.54 -0.31 0.56
C ALA A 210 5.98 -1.34 -0.45
N ILE A 211 6.40 -1.22 -1.70
CA ILE A 211 5.89 -2.01 -2.83
C ILE A 211 7.06 -2.72 -3.50
N TYR A 212 6.97 -4.05 -3.71
CA TYR A 212 8.02 -4.85 -4.37
C TYR A 212 9.43 -4.62 -3.81
N SER A 213 9.52 -4.34 -2.51
CA SER A 213 10.74 -3.90 -1.83
C SER A 213 11.29 -4.98 -0.89
N SER A 214 12.46 -4.73 -0.29
CA SER A 214 13.11 -5.67 0.63
C SER A 214 13.83 -4.95 1.78
N ASN A 215 14.00 -5.63 2.91
CA ASN A 215 14.70 -5.12 4.10
C ASN A 215 14.06 -3.83 4.65
N VAL A 216 12.78 -3.90 5.00
CA VAL A 216 12.00 -2.74 5.46
C VAL A 216 11.88 -2.77 6.98
N LYS A 217 12.31 -1.69 7.63
CA LYS A 217 12.20 -1.53 9.07
C LYS A 217 11.47 -0.23 9.41
N ALA A 218 10.45 -0.33 10.25
CA ALA A 218 9.78 0.84 10.80
C ALA A 218 9.63 0.73 12.31
N TRP A 219 10.18 1.72 13.04
CA TRP A 219 10.14 1.67 14.51
C TRP A 219 10.06 3.01 15.21
N ASN A 220 9.52 2.98 16.43
CA ASN A 220 9.38 4.16 17.28
C ASN A 220 8.66 5.33 16.58
N ASN A 221 7.71 5.02 15.69
CA ASN A 221 6.87 6.03 15.04
C ASN A 221 5.58 6.23 15.83
N LYS A 222 5.09 7.48 15.87
CA LYS A 222 3.74 7.82 16.35
C LYS A 222 2.87 8.19 15.16
N ILE A 223 1.87 7.37 14.86
CA ILE A 223 1.07 7.46 13.63
C ILE A 223 -0.42 7.61 13.98
N THR A 224 -1.06 8.61 13.40
CA THR A 224 -2.52 8.78 13.40
C THR A 224 -3.04 8.66 11.98
N CYS A 225 -3.69 7.53 11.67
CA CYS A 225 -4.25 7.25 10.34
C CYS A 225 -5.46 8.12 10.03
N ARG A 226 -5.73 8.39 8.74
CA ARG A 226 -6.92 9.14 8.29
C ARG A 226 -7.72 8.45 7.19
N THR A 227 -7.06 7.81 6.22
CA THR A 227 -7.77 7.18 5.09
C THR A 227 -7.53 5.68 5.02
N ASN A 228 -6.27 5.25 4.87
CA ASN A 228 -5.93 3.84 4.76
C ASN A 228 -5.17 3.37 6.00
N SER A 229 -3.89 3.00 5.90
CA SER A 229 -3.18 2.36 6.99
C SER A 229 -2.08 3.23 7.60
N GLY A 230 -1.50 2.76 8.71
CA GLY A 230 -0.28 3.36 9.24
C GLY A 230 0.93 2.87 8.44
N LEU A 231 1.16 1.56 8.46
CA LEU A 231 2.28 0.93 7.79
C LEU A 231 1.78 -0.14 6.83
N ARG A 232 2.13 -0.03 5.55
CA ARG A 232 1.73 -0.98 4.52
C ARG A 232 2.92 -1.57 3.79
N VAL A 233 2.85 -2.88 3.56
CA VAL A 233 3.73 -3.59 2.63
C VAL A 233 2.91 -4.36 1.60
N TYR A 234 3.35 -4.28 0.35
CA TYR A 234 2.74 -4.96 -0.80
C TYR A 234 3.82 -5.73 -1.56
N ASN A 235 3.68 -7.05 -1.63
CA ASN A 235 4.68 -7.93 -2.26
C ASN A 235 6.11 -7.58 -1.83
N THR A 236 6.32 -7.39 -0.52
CA THR A 236 7.58 -6.91 0.06
C THR A 236 7.97 -7.84 1.20
N ASN A 237 9.26 -8.16 1.32
CA ASN A 237 9.76 -9.17 2.27
C ASN A 237 10.91 -8.65 3.13
N HIS A 238 11.34 -9.44 4.12
CA HIS A 238 12.35 -9.05 5.11
C HIS A 238 11.92 -7.79 5.86
N VAL A 239 10.73 -7.86 6.46
CA VAL A 239 10.04 -6.73 7.09
C VAL A 239 10.08 -6.86 8.61
N LYS A 240 10.42 -5.76 9.31
CA LYS A 240 10.28 -5.67 10.77
C LYS A 240 9.59 -4.37 11.17
N PHE A 241 8.39 -4.47 11.73
CA PHE A 241 7.67 -3.32 12.29
C PHE A 241 7.59 -3.43 13.80
N HIS A 242 8.24 -2.53 14.53
CA HIS A 242 8.31 -2.63 15.98
C HIS A 242 8.28 -1.33 16.76
N ASP A 243 7.80 -1.38 18.01
CA ASP A 243 7.77 -0.22 18.92
C ASP A 243 7.00 1.00 18.35
N ASN A 244 6.06 0.79 17.43
CA ASN A 244 5.23 1.88 16.88
C ASN A 244 3.96 2.08 17.73
N ILE A 245 3.47 3.31 17.75
CA ILE A 245 2.20 3.71 18.37
C ILE A 245 1.26 4.17 17.26
N ILE A 246 0.17 3.43 17.03
CA ILE A 246 -0.73 3.66 15.89
C ILE A 246 -2.19 3.76 16.37
N ASN A 247 -2.87 4.84 15.98
CA ASN A 247 -4.30 5.07 16.17
C ASN A 247 -4.94 5.67 14.92
N SER A 248 -6.21 6.02 14.98
CA SER A 248 -6.86 6.68 13.84
C SER A 248 -7.94 7.71 14.16
N GLU A 249 -8.20 8.01 15.44
CA GLU A 249 -9.19 9.01 15.89
C GLU A 249 -10.57 8.86 15.23
N GLY A 250 -11.00 7.62 14.93
CA GLY A 250 -12.29 7.35 14.28
C GLY A 250 -12.32 7.47 12.76
N GLU A 251 -11.19 7.79 12.12
CA GLU A 251 -11.02 7.80 10.66
C GLU A 251 -10.08 6.67 10.21
N GLY A 252 -9.89 6.45 8.92
CA GLY A 252 -8.87 5.52 8.40
C GLY A 252 -9.28 4.05 8.27
N GLY A 253 -8.29 3.20 8.02
CA GLY A 253 -8.39 1.76 7.85
C GLY A 253 -7.59 1.02 8.92
N ALA A 254 -6.72 0.09 8.50
CA ALA A 254 -5.95 -0.74 9.42
C ALA A 254 -4.80 0.02 10.09
N GLY A 255 -4.32 -0.44 11.25
CA GLY A 255 -3.05 0.09 11.78
C GLY A 255 -1.85 -0.34 10.92
N ILE A 256 -1.74 -1.65 10.67
CA ILE A 256 -0.71 -2.25 9.83
C ILE A 256 -1.38 -3.13 8.76
N GLU A 257 -0.87 -3.06 7.54
CA GLU A 257 -1.43 -3.76 6.38
C GLU A 257 -0.36 -4.56 5.63
N ILE A 258 -0.61 -5.85 5.43
CA ILE A 258 0.26 -6.77 4.68
C ILE A 258 -0.52 -7.33 3.49
N GLN A 259 -0.04 -7.06 2.27
CA GLN A 259 -0.70 -7.49 1.04
C GLN A 259 0.21 -8.34 0.16
N LYS A 260 -0.35 -9.45 -0.32
CA LYS A 260 0.29 -10.38 -1.26
C LYS A 260 -0.62 -10.62 -2.46
N ILE A 261 -0.04 -10.53 -3.66
CA ILE A 261 -0.65 -11.01 -4.90
C ILE A 261 0.40 -11.68 -5.80
N GLY A 262 -0.04 -12.56 -6.69
CA GLY A 262 0.80 -13.13 -7.76
C GLY A 262 1.86 -14.12 -7.29
N GLN A 263 2.49 -14.82 -8.22
CA GLN A 263 3.39 -15.95 -7.92
C GLN A 263 4.82 -15.58 -7.59
N LEU A 264 5.31 -14.44 -8.11
CA LEU A 264 6.75 -14.17 -8.20
C LEU A 264 7.38 -13.75 -6.88
N THR A 265 6.69 -12.91 -6.11
CA THR A 265 7.24 -12.38 -4.86
C THR A 265 6.96 -13.32 -3.70
N VAL A 266 8.01 -13.73 -2.99
CA VAL A 266 7.90 -14.46 -1.73
C VAL A 266 7.75 -13.47 -0.58
N MET A 267 6.78 -13.72 0.30
CA MET A 267 6.58 -13.03 1.58
C MET A 267 6.58 -14.10 2.68
N ASN A 268 7.75 -14.29 3.31
CA ASN A 268 7.99 -15.34 4.30
C ASN A 268 8.94 -14.92 5.44
N ASP A 269 9.25 -13.65 5.53
CA ASP A 269 10.09 -13.08 6.59
C ASP A 269 9.53 -11.71 6.96
N ILE A 270 8.50 -11.74 7.80
CA ILE A 270 7.77 -10.55 8.27
C ILE A 270 7.54 -10.69 9.77
N GLU A 271 8.07 -9.74 10.54
CA GLU A 271 7.95 -9.66 11.99
C GLU A 271 7.24 -8.37 12.39
N ILE A 272 6.17 -8.49 13.19
CA ILE A 272 5.43 -7.36 13.75
C ILE A 272 5.44 -7.51 15.27
N CYS A 273 6.17 -6.65 15.98
CA CYS A 273 6.35 -6.83 17.42
C CYS A 273 6.42 -5.57 18.26
N ASN A 274 6.06 -5.65 19.55
CA ASN A 274 6.13 -4.51 20.49
C ASN A 274 5.36 -3.26 20.05
N ASN A 275 4.39 -3.35 19.15
CA ASN A 275 3.58 -2.20 18.75
C ASN A 275 2.40 -2.00 19.69
N LEU A 276 1.96 -0.74 19.83
CA LEU A 276 0.67 -0.39 20.41
C LEU A 276 -0.26 0.04 19.29
N LEU A 277 -1.32 -0.74 19.08
CA LEU A 277 -2.40 -0.42 18.15
C LEU A 277 -3.64 -0.15 18.99
N TYR A 278 -4.14 1.09 18.95
CA TYR A 278 -5.28 1.46 19.79
C TYR A 278 -6.28 2.31 19.05
N GLU A 279 -7.56 2.04 19.28
CA GLU A 279 -8.68 2.78 18.69
C GLU A 279 -8.51 2.99 17.17
N THR A 280 -7.99 1.97 16.49
CA THR A 280 -7.96 1.93 15.02
C THR A 280 -9.38 1.76 14.49
N ASN A 281 -9.69 2.45 13.39
CA ASN A 281 -11.04 2.45 12.83
C ASN A 281 -11.48 1.07 12.35
N THR A 282 -10.62 0.35 11.63
CA THR A 282 -10.86 -1.05 11.27
C THR A 282 -9.86 -1.96 12.01
N ALA A 283 -9.29 -2.98 11.36
CA ALA A 283 -8.40 -3.92 12.04
C ALA A 283 -7.16 -3.23 12.65
N GLY A 284 -6.66 -3.73 13.78
CA GLY A 284 -5.32 -3.35 14.23
C GLY A 284 -4.27 -3.77 13.17
N ILE A 285 -4.28 -5.04 12.80
CA ILE A 285 -3.48 -5.58 11.70
C ILE A 285 -4.39 -6.26 10.69
N TRP A 286 -4.23 -5.93 9.41
CA TRP A 286 -4.86 -6.62 8.30
C TRP A 286 -3.83 -7.32 7.43
N ILE A 287 -4.02 -8.62 7.18
CA ILE A 287 -3.15 -9.44 6.33
C ILE A 287 -4.01 -10.08 5.25
N THR A 288 -3.64 -9.90 4.00
CA THR A 288 -4.35 -10.55 2.89
C THR A 288 -3.37 -11.05 1.84
N GLY A 289 -3.57 -12.30 1.44
CA GLY A 289 -3.06 -12.79 0.18
C GLY A 289 -4.24 -13.12 -0.73
N TYR A 290 -4.21 -12.62 -1.96
CA TYR A 290 -5.34 -12.69 -2.89
C TYR A 290 -4.92 -12.82 -4.36
N GLY A 291 -5.90 -12.99 -5.26
CA GLY A 291 -5.71 -13.14 -6.70
C GLY A 291 -5.35 -14.56 -7.15
N SER A 292 -5.25 -14.79 -8.47
CA SER A 292 -5.03 -16.14 -9.00
C SER A 292 -3.60 -16.65 -8.75
N GLY A 293 -3.53 -17.67 -7.89
CA GLY A 293 -2.59 -18.78 -8.09
C GLY A 293 -1.19 -18.64 -7.50
N TYR A 294 -1.00 -18.02 -6.34
CA TYR A 294 0.28 -18.15 -5.62
C TYR A 294 0.33 -19.40 -4.74
N SER A 295 1.53 -19.94 -4.52
CA SER A 295 1.70 -21.10 -3.65
C SER A 295 1.71 -20.68 -2.18
N LYS A 296 1.18 -21.51 -1.27
CA LYS A 296 1.33 -21.29 0.18
C LYS A 296 2.78 -21.14 0.63
N GLY A 297 3.74 -21.70 -0.13
CA GLY A 297 5.16 -21.53 0.11
C GLY A 297 5.68 -20.10 -0.10
N SER A 298 4.99 -19.31 -0.93
CA SER A 298 5.32 -17.91 -1.24
C SER A 298 4.64 -16.89 -0.32
N ALA A 299 3.70 -17.30 0.52
CA ALA A 299 2.96 -16.44 1.45
C ALA A 299 2.83 -17.16 2.79
N LYS A 300 3.84 -17.04 3.65
CA LYS A 300 3.91 -17.78 4.91
C LYS A 300 4.69 -17.07 5.99
N ASP A 301 4.83 -17.71 7.15
CA ASP A 301 5.85 -17.40 8.17
C ASP A 301 5.84 -15.92 8.64
N ILE A 302 4.65 -15.32 8.76
CA ILE A 302 4.49 -14.02 9.45
C ILE A 302 4.51 -14.26 10.95
N HIS A 303 5.35 -13.53 11.70
CA HIS A 303 5.46 -13.59 13.15
C HIS A 303 4.92 -12.31 13.80
N ILE A 304 3.88 -12.45 14.62
CA ILE A 304 3.21 -11.33 15.28
C ILE A 304 3.28 -11.56 16.79
N HIS A 305 4.09 -10.78 17.50
CA HIS A 305 4.30 -11.03 18.92
C HIS A 305 4.50 -9.80 19.79
N HIS A 306 4.13 -9.87 21.06
CA HIS A 306 4.35 -8.78 22.01
C HIS A 306 3.68 -7.45 21.61
N ASN A 307 2.65 -7.48 20.77
CA ASN A 307 1.87 -6.29 20.45
C ASN A 307 0.72 -6.13 21.44
N LYS A 308 0.36 -4.87 21.70
CA LYS A 308 -0.80 -4.51 22.49
C LYS A 308 -1.88 -3.92 21.58
N PHE A 309 -3.04 -4.56 21.58
CA PHE A 309 -4.25 -4.12 20.89
C PHE A 309 -5.23 -3.60 21.93
N TYR A 310 -5.59 -2.32 21.84
CA TYR A 310 -6.53 -1.71 22.77
C TYR A 310 -7.70 -1.07 22.02
N LYS A 311 -8.90 -1.65 22.15
CA LYS A 311 -10.11 -1.15 21.46
C LYS A 311 -9.93 -0.96 19.95
N THR A 312 -9.20 -1.83 19.27
CA THR A 312 -9.11 -1.78 17.80
C THR A 312 -10.43 -2.19 17.15
N GLY A 313 -10.74 -1.66 15.97
CA GLY A 313 -11.96 -1.97 15.22
C GLY A 313 -13.17 -1.12 15.58
N ILE A 314 -12.99 0.15 15.93
CA ILE A 314 -14.07 1.00 16.46
C ILE A 314 -15.20 1.30 15.46
N ASN A 315 -15.00 1.07 14.16
CA ASN A 315 -16.02 1.29 13.13
C ASN A 315 -17.12 0.21 13.18
N PRO A 316 -18.36 0.56 13.55
CA PRO A 316 -19.45 -0.42 13.63
C PRO A 316 -19.92 -0.93 12.25
N GLY A 317 -19.58 -0.21 11.17
CA GLY A 317 -19.95 -0.55 9.79
C GLY A 317 -18.89 -1.35 9.03
N ALA A 318 -17.69 -1.52 9.58
CA ALA A 318 -16.64 -2.30 8.94
C ALA A 318 -16.75 -3.78 9.35
N ASP A 319 -17.04 -4.67 8.40
CA ASP A 319 -17.13 -6.13 8.65
C ASP A 319 -15.78 -6.81 8.94
N TRP A 320 -14.71 -6.08 8.67
CA TRP A 320 -13.31 -6.40 8.93
C TRP A 320 -12.71 -5.60 10.12
N ALA A 321 -13.55 -5.07 11.00
CA ALA A 321 -13.10 -4.64 12.33
C ALA A 321 -12.58 -5.84 13.16
N GLY A 322 -11.53 -5.61 13.94
CA GLY A 322 -10.87 -6.63 14.76
C GLY A 322 -9.53 -6.21 15.36
N GLY A 323 -8.91 -7.10 16.13
CA GLY A 323 -7.48 -7.00 16.48
C GLY A 323 -6.60 -7.34 15.28
N ILE A 324 -6.61 -8.61 14.88
CA ILE A 324 -5.95 -9.11 13.67
C ILE A 324 -7.00 -9.75 12.77
N VAL A 325 -7.07 -9.30 11.52
CA VAL A 325 -7.92 -9.89 10.49
C VAL A 325 -7.02 -10.41 9.37
N LEU A 326 -7.12 -11.70 9.06
CA LEU A 326 -6.19 -12.32 8.12
C LEU A 326 -6.80 -13.38 7.19
N ASN A 327 -6.22 -13.51 6.00
CA ASN A 327 -6.41 -14.65 5.09
C ASN A 327 -5.19 -14.83 4.16
N GLY A 328 -5.10 -15.99 3.50
CA GLY A 328 -4.17 -16.21 2.39
C GLY A 328 -2.69 -16.39 2.74
N PHE A 329 -2.34 -16.48 4.02
CA PHE A 329 -0.99 -16.79 4.51
C PHE A 329 -0.95 -18.08 5.33
N GLN A 330 0.09 -18.88 5.13
CA GLN A 330 0.33 -20.15 5.83
C GLN A 330 1.30 -19.97 6.99
N ASN A 331 1.14 -20.73 8.07
CA ASN A 331 2.10 -20.75 9.17
C ASN A 331 2.35 -19.37 9.79
N THR A 332 1.32 -18.52 9.83
CA THR A 332 1.36 -17.28 10.61
C THR A 332 1.36 -17.63 12.10
N LEU A 333 2.32 -17.10 12.85
CA LEU A 333 2.44 -17.30 14.30
C LEU A 333 2.05 -16.01 15.03
N ILE A 334 1.04 -16.11 15.89
CA ILE A 334 0.54 -15.01 16.73
C ILE A 334 0.76 -15.41 18.19
N GLU A 335 1.74 -14.81 18.87
CA GLU A 335 2.07 -15.20 20.24
C GLU A 335 2.41 -14.04 21.18
N ASN A 336 2.17 -14.23 22.47
CA ASN A 336 2.55 -13.26 23.50
C ASN A 336 2.01 -11.85 23.25
N ASN A 337 0.85 -11.70 22.59
CA ASN A 337 0.18 -10.41 22.40
C ASN A 337 -0.89 -10.22 23.48
N LYS A 338 -1.24 -8.95 23.75
CA LYS A 338 -2.38 -8.58 24.58
C LYS A 338 -3.46 -7.91 23.75
N PHE A 339 -4.64 -8.50 23.74
CA PHE A 339 -5.85 -7.97 23.14
C PHE A 339 -6.81 -7.57 24.25
N ASP A 340 -7.19 -6.30 24.29
CA ASP A 340 -8.09 -5.76 25.29
C ASP A 340 -9.13 -4.86 24.63
N GLY A 341 -10.40 -5.28 24.65
CA GLY A 341 -11.48 -4.44 24.16
C GLY A 341 -11.69 -4.45 22.65
N CYS A 342 -11.05 -5.35 21.88
CA CYS A 342 -11.16 -5.39 20.42
C CYS A 342 -12.61 -5.65 19.96
N TYR A 343 -13.07 -4.90 18.96
CA TYR A 343 -14.42 -5.02 18.42
C TYR A 343 -14.51 -6.10 17.34
N GLY A 344 -15.63 -6.83 17.27
CA GLY A 344 -15.88 -7.91 16.31
C GLY A 344 -15.20 -9.22 16.69
N ALA A 345 -13.86 -9.23 16.72
CA ALA A 345 -13.05 -10.32 17.28
C ALA A 345 -11.62 -9.86 17.57
N ALA A 346 -10.93 -10.52 18.50
CA ALA A 346 -9.49 -10.26 18.69
C ALA A 346 -8.67 -10.78 17.50
N ILE A 347 -8.90 -12.02 17.07
CA ILE A 347 -8.23 -12.62 15.91
C ILE A 347 -9.28 -13.28 15.01
N ALA A 348 -9.27 -12.97 13.71
CA ALA A 348 -10.27 -13.52 12.80
C ALA A 348 -9.74 -13.88 11.42
N HIS A 349 -10.08 -15.09 10.96
CA HIS A 349 -9.99 -15.42 9.54
C HIS A 349 -11.23 -14.88 8.84
N LYS A 350 -11.05 -13.83 8.04
CA LYS A 350 -12.10 -13.20 7.24
C LYS A 350 -11.55 -12.70 5.92
N GLN A 351 -12.46 -12.62 4.96
CA GLN A 351 -12.27 -11.93 3.71
C GLN A 351 -12.95 -10.56 3.81
N VAL A 352 -12.24 -9.49 3.42
CA VAL A 352 -12.74 -8.11 3.48
C VAL A 352 -13.67 -7.78 2.32
N SER A 353 -13.40 -8.32 1.13
CA SER A 353 -14.25 -8.18 -0.05
C SER A 353 -13.97 -9.31 -1.04
N ASP A 354 -14.80 -9.45 -2.07
CA ASP A 354 -14.59 -10.43 -3.15
C ASP A 354 -13.30 -10.21 -3.95
N GLU A 355 -12.67 -9.04 -3.82
CA GLU A 355 -11.36 -8.75 -4.40
C GLU A 355 -10.22 -9.45 -3.64
N PHE A 356 -10.38 -9.61 -2.32
CA PHE A 356 -9.36 -10.12 -1.42
C PHE A 356 -9.52 -11.61 -1.10
N VAL A 357 -9.94 -12.40 -2.10
CA VAL A 357 -10.13 -13.84 -1.97
C VAL A 357 -8.78 -14.55 -2.03
N ALA A 358 -8.46 -15.30 -0.98
CA ALA A 358 -7.26 -16.14 -0.95
C ALA A 358 -7.38 -17.34 -1.91
N PRO A 359 -6.35 -17.65 -2.72
CA PRO A 359 -6.34 -18.82 -3.58
C PRO A 359 -6.18 -20.10 -2.76
N GLY A 360 -6.98 -21.12 -3.04
CA GLY A 360 -6.82 -22.45 -2.43
C GLY A 360 -7.26 -22.55 -0.97
N SER A 361 -6.73 -23.56 -0.26
CA SER A 361 -7.21 -23.95 1.07
C SER A 361 -6.12 -24.60 1.94
N GLY A 362 -6.49 -24.90 3.19
CA GLY A 362 -5.62 -25.48 4.19
C GLY A 362 -4.60 -24.48 4.74
N TYR A 363 -4.95 -23.20 4.77
CA TYR A 363 -4.17 -22.16 5.45
C TYR A 363 -4.24 -22.38 6.96
N THR A 364 -3.12 -22.21 7.65
CA THR A 364 -3.05 -22.39 9.10
C THR A 364 -2.44 -21.18 9.78
N THR A 365 -3.06 -20.75 10.88
CA THR A 365 -2.53 -19.74 11.80
C THR A 365 -2.39 -20.37 13.18
N ILE A 366 -1.22 -20.23 13.79
CA ILE A 366 -0.92 -20.68 15.14
C ILE A 366 -1.11 -19.49 16.07
N VAL A 367 -1.92 -19.64 17.10
CA VAL A 367 -2.22 -18.60 18.09
C VAL A 367 -1.92 -19.16 19.47
N LYS A 368 -0.89 -18.64 20.13
CA LYS A 368 -0.48 -19.19 21.42
C LYS A 368 -0.01 -18.20 22.46
N ASN A 369 -0.20 -18.50 23.74
CA ASN A 369 0.27 -17.68 24.86
C ASN A 369 -0.20 -16.21 24.82
N ASN A 370 -1.28 -15.90 24.11
CA ASN A 370 -1.84 -14.54 24.08
C ASN A 370 -2.76 -14.31 25.28
N VAL A 371 -2.93 -13.06 25.69
CA VAL A 371 -3.99 -12.62 26.60
C VAL A 371 -5.08 -11.96 25.77
N ILE A 372 -6.29 -12.51 25.77
CA ILE A 372 -7.43 -11.99 25.01
C ILE A 372 -8.59 -11.74 25.95
N ILE A 373 -8.86 -10.47 26.21
CA ILE A 373 -9.85 -10.04 27.19
C ILE A 373 -10.80 -8.98 26.63
N ASN A 374 -12.01 -8.96 27.18
CA ASN A 374 -12.98 -7.88 27.00
C ASN A 374 -13.39 -7.60 25.54
N THR A 375 -13.32 -8.57 24.63
CA THR A 375 -13.73 -8.35 23.24
C THR A 375 -15.19 -7.89 23.16
N GLN A 376 -15.49 -7.00 22.23
CA GLN A 376 -16.79 -6.32 22.12
C GLN A 376 -17.51 -6.67 20.82
N SER A 377 -18.84 -6.68 20.84
CA SER A 377 -19.64 -6.86 19.63
C SER A 377 -19.49 -5.67 18.67
N SER A 378 -19.45 -5.97 17.37
CA SER A 378 -19.51 -5.01 16.27
C SER A 378 -20.62 -5.43 15.31
N PRO A 379 -21.57 -4.54 14.95
CA PRO A 379 -22.71 -4.89 14.11
C PRO A 379 -22.35 -5.54 12.78
N ALA A 380 -21.27 -5.09 12.14
CA ALA A 380 -20.81 -5.63 10.86
C ALA A 380 -19.80 -6.78 11.02
N ALA A 381 -18.95 -6.74 12.06
CA ALA A 381 -17.82 -7.65 12.17
C ALA A 381 -18.07 -8.90 13.05
N GLY A 382 -19.09 -8.92 13.90
CA GLY A 382 -19.45 -10.08 14.71
C GLY A 382 -19.53 -9.78 16.20
N GLU A 383 -19.85 -10.79 17.00
CA GLU A 383 -20.32 -10.60 18.38
C GLU A 383 -19.22 -10.35 19.43
N GLY A 384 -17.97 -10.19 19.02
CA GLY A 384 -16.85 -9.98 19.94
C GLY A 384 -16.27 -11.29 20.44
N TYR A 385 -15.83 -12.17 19.53
CA TYR A 385 -15.18 -13.43 19.88
C TYR A 385 -13.69 -13.25 20.18
N ALA A 386 -13.09 -14.11 21.01
CA ALA A 386 -11.62 -14.14 21.09
C ALA A 386 -11.01 -14.57 19.75
N VAL A 387 -11.47 -15.71 19.21
CA VAL A 387 -11.08 -16.19 17.88
C VAL A 387 -12.30 -16.47 17.01
N TYR A 388 -12.33 -15.89 15.81
CA TYR A 388 -13.43 -16.06 14.85
C TYR A 388 -12.94 -16.53 13.48
N ASN A 389 -13.23 -17.79 13.12
CA ASN A 389 -12.96 -18.33 11.81
C ASN A 389 -14.21 -18.29 10.90
N LYS A 390 -14.36 -17.21 10.14
CA LYS A 390 -15.40 -17.10 9.10
C LYS A 390 -15.06 -17.94 7.87
N LEU A 391 -13.78 -18.28 7.68
CA LEU A 391 -13.24 -19.02 6.53
C LEU A 391 -12.93 -20.50 6.85
N LYS A 392 -13.66 -21.12 7.79
CA LYS A 392 -13.37 -22.47 8.33
C LYS A 392 -13.23 -23.62 7.33
N ASN A 393 -13.70 -23.44 6.10
CA ASN A 393 -13.59 -24.42 5.03
C ASN A 393 -12.22 -24.35 4.32
N THR A 394 -11.52 -23.22 4.41
CA THR A 394 -10.24 -22.98 3.73
C THR A 394 -9.11 -22.61 4.68
N HIS A 395 -9.43 -22.13 5.88
CA HIS A 395 -8.49 -21.69 6.90
C HIS A 395 -8.77 -22.38 8.24
N SER A 396 -7.72 -22.57 9.03
CA SER A 396 -7.76 -23.25 10.33
C SER A 396 -6.87 -22.54 11.35
N PHE A 397 -7.29 -22.56 12.60
CA PHE A 397 -6.47 -22.11 13.72
C PHE A 397 -5.91 -23.32 14.48
N ILE A 398 -4.67 -23.17 14.97
CA ILE A 398 -4.10 -24.01 16.03
C ILE A 398 -3.99 -23.10 17.25
N LEU A 399 -4.76 -23.42 18.30
CA LEU A 399 -4.86 -22.61 19.51
C LEU A 399 -4.16 -23.29 20.67
N GLU A 400 -3.16 -22.63 21.27
CA GLU A 400 -2.33 -23.21 22.32
C GLU A 400 -2.15 -22.26 23.52
N ASN A 401 -2.59 -22.66 24.70
CA ASN A 401 -2.32 -21.95 25.96
C ASN A 401 -2.65 -20.44 25.93
N ASN A 402 -3.71 -19.98 25.25
CA ASN A 402 -4.15 -18.58 25.36
C ASN A 402 -4.95 -18.34 26.64
N CYS A 403 -4.81 -17.17 27.25
CA CYS A 403 -5.60 -16.74 28.40
C CYS A 403 -6.81 -15.92 27.95
N LEU A 404 -8.01 -16.36 28.30
CA LEU A 404 -9.26 -15.77 27.82
C LEU A 404 -10.07 -15.24 29.01
N SER A 405 -10.68 -14.06 28.86
CA SER A 405 -11.60 -13.55 29.89
C SER A 405 -12.61 -12.56 29.33
N ASN A 406 -13.88 -12.68 29.73
CA ASN A 406 -14.90 -11.66 29.49
C ASN A 406 -15.10 -11.26 28.01
N ASN A 407 -15.03 -12.25 27.11
CA ASN A 407 -15.20 -12.04 25.67
C ASN A 407 -16.70 -12.07 25.29
N ALA A 408 -17.26 -10.98 24.75
CA ALA A 408 -18.71 -10.79 24.60
C ALA A 408 -19.40 -11.87 23.74
N GLY A 409 -18.76 -12.30 22.66
CA GLY A 409 -19.26 -13.37 21.77
C GLY A 409 -18.97 -14.77 22.29
N GLY A 410 -18.14 -14.90 23.34
CA GLY A 410 -17.52 -16.13 23.79
C GLY A 410 -16.14 -16.35 23.16
N ASN A 411 -15.52 -17.48 23.50
CA ASN A 411 -14.12 -17.71 23.16
C ASN A 411 -13.91 -17.99 21.68
N TYR A 412 -14.74 -18.83 21.07
CA TYR A 412 -14.50 -19.28 19.70
C TYR A 412 -15.77 -19.33 18.86
N LEU A 413 -15.62 -19.02 17.58
CA LEU A 413 -16.58 -19.39 16.53
C LEU A 413 -15.83 -19.94 15.31
N GLY A 414 -16.12 -21.18 14.94
CA GLY A 414 -15.42 -21.85 13.82
C GLY A 414 -13.98 -22.30 14.13
N ALA A 415 -13.62 -22.32 15.41
CA ALA A 415 -12.36 -22.82 15.95
C ALA A 415 -12.61 -23.46 17.32
N ASP A 416 -11.63 -24.19 17.84
CA ASP A 416 -11.65 -24.87 19.12
C ASP A 416 -10.24 -25.00 19.70
N SER A 417 -10.15 -25.08 21.04
CA SER A 417 -8.90 -25.31 21.77
C SER A 417 -9.13 -26.31 22.89
N THR A 418 -8.12 -27.11 23.19
CA THR A 418 -8.07 -28.02 24.35
C THR A 418 -7.10 -27.56 25.43
N SER A 419 -6.34 -26.49 25.19
CA SER A 419 -5.24 -26.04 26.06
C SER A 419 -5.35 -24.57 26.49
N ASP A 420 -6.16 -23.76 25.80
CA ASP A 420 -6.47 -22.41 26.24
C ASP A 420 -7.18 -22.43 27.61
N VAL A 421 -6.97 -21.38 28.38
CA VAL A 421 -7.43 -21.24 29.76
C VAL A 421 -8.37 -20.06 29.87
N GLU A 422 -9.59 -20.31 30.34
CA GLU A 422 -10.47 -19.25 30.82
C GLU A 422 -9.95 -18.77 32.19
N ALA A 423 -9.67 -17.48 32.31
CA ALA A 423 -9.17 -16.89 33.55
C ALA A 423 -10.22 -16.98 34.67
N ASP A 424 -9.81 -17.44 35.84
CA ASP A 424 -10.62 -17.31 37.04
C ASP A 424 -10.75 -15.84 37.47
N SER A 425 -11.58 -15.57 38.49
CA SER A 425 -11.84 -14.20 38.93
C SER A 425 -10.60 -13.45 39.41
N GLU A 426 -9.63 -14.11 40.05
CA GLU A 426 -8.41 -13.47 40.55
C GLU A 426 -7.46 -13.12 39.38
N LEU A 427 -7.27 -14.07 38.47
CA LEU A 427 -6.46 -13.85 37.28
C LEU A 427 -7.09 -12.78 36.39
N ALA A 428 -8.40 -12.84 36.15
CA ALA A 428 -9.12 -11.84 35.36
C ALA A 428 -8.97 -10.42 35.93
N GLU A 429 -8.99 -10.26 37.27
CA GLU A 429 -8.74 -8.97 37.93
C GLU A 429 -7.33 -8.44 37.62
N LYS A 430 -6.30 -9.30 37.78
CA LYS A 430 -4.90 -8.95 37.44
C LYS A 430 -4.75 -8.54 35.98
N LEU A 431 -5.38 -9.28 35.05
CA LEU A 431 -5.32 -9.00 33.62
C LEU A 431 -5.92 -7.64 33.28
N ASN A 432 -7.08 -7.31 33.87
CA ASN A 432 -7.79 -6.04 33.68
C ASN A 432 -7.03 -4.84 34.27
N ASN A 433 -6.43 -5.03 35.45
CA ASN A 433 -5.65 -3.98 36.12
C ASN A 433 -4.24 -3.78 35.51
N ASN A 434 -3.87 -4.58 34.50
CA ASN A 434 -2.50 -4.63 33.96
C ASN A 434 -1.44 -4.92 35.04
N GLU A 435 -1.78 -5.74 36.03
CA GLU A 435 -0.84 -6.18 37.05
C GLU A 435 0.17 -7.19 36.48
N SER A 436 1.41 -7.14 36.94
CA SER A 436 2.44 -8.10 36.53
C SER A 436 2.09 -9.51 36.97
N LEU A 437 2.21 -10.47 36.06
CA LEU A 437 2.18 -11.90 36.41
C LEU A 437 3.61 -12.35 36.83
N GLY A 438 3.74 -13.44 37.57
CA GLY A 438 5.07 -13.99 37.86
C GLY A 438 5.76 -14.51 36.60
N GLU A 439 7.09 -14.52 36.57
CA GLU A 439 7.89 -14.96 35.40
C GLU A 439 7.59 -16.41 34.97
N GLU A 440 7.12 -17.25 35.89
CA GLU A 440 6.69 -18.64 35.63
C GLU A 440 5.34 -18.72 34.89
N SER A 441 4.61 -17.61 34.77
CA SER A 441 3.34 -17.56 34.05
C SER A 441 3.57 -17.64 32.53
N PRO A 442 2.83 -18.51 31.80
CA PRO A 442 2.89 -18.56 30.34
C PRO A 442 2.52 -17.24 29.65
N TRP A 443 1.83 -16.35 30.36
CA TRP A 443 1.31 -15.08 29.84
C TRP A 443 2.07 -13.85 30.36
N HIS A 444 3.19 -14.04 31.07
CA HIS A 444 4.01 -12.94 31.58
C HIS A 444 4.49 -12.01 30.44
N GLU A 445 4.94 -12.59 29.33
CA GLU A 445 5.37 -11.83 28.15
C GLU A 445 4.23 -11.03 27.51
N ALA A 446 3.04 -11.64 27.37
CA ALA A 446 1.85 -10.95 26.84
C ALA A 446 1.45 -9.75 27.70
N MET A 447 1.60 -9.84 29.03
CA MET A 447 1.28 -8.73 29.93
C MET A 447 2.27 -7.57 29.83
N SER A 448 3.47 -7.81 29.30
CA SER A 448 4.51 -6.81 29.05
C SER A 448 4.50 -6.29 27.59
N ALA A 449 3.51 -6.70 26.79
CA ALA A 449 3.39 -6.34 25.38
C ALA A 449 3.21 -4.84 25.12
N GLY A 450 3.72 -4.39 23.98
CA GLY A 450 3.71 -3.01 23.51
C GLY A 450 5.04 -2.29 23.74
N PRO A 451 5.12 -1.00 23.33
CA PRO A 451 6.33 -0.21 23.47
C PRO A 451 6.63 0.02 24.96
N GLN A 452 7.91 -0.09 25.33
CA GLN A 452 8.37 0.10 26.71
C GLN A 452 8.50 1.59 27.11
N VAL A 453 8.21 2.50 26.18
CA VAL A 453 8.17 3.94 26.42
C VAL A 453 6.80 4.38 26.91
N PRO A 454 6.71 5.35 27.86
CA PRO A 454 5.42 5.86 28.33
C PRO A 454 4.60 6.42 27.16
N TYR A 455 3.34 5.98 27.06
CA TYR A 455 2.36 6.56 26.17
C TYR A 455 1.10 6.90 26.96
N GLU A 456 0.52 8.07 26.70
CA GLU A 456 -0.76 8.45 27.28
C GLU A 456 -1.86 8.10 26.29
N ILE A 457 -2.72 7.15 26.67
CA ILE A 457 -4.05 7.00 26.08
C ILE A 457 -4.92 8.02 26.80
N ASP A 458 -5.38 9.06 26.10
CA ASP A 458 -6.29 10.03 26.69
C ASP A 458 -7.60 9.33 27.06
N LYS A 459 -7.78 9.05 28.36
CA LYS A 459 -8.97 8.38 28.89
C LYS A 459 -10.12 9.39 29.14
N SER A 460 -9.96 10.66 28.76
CA SER A 460 -10.94 11.72 29.06
C SER A 460 -11.88 12.00 27.88
N GLY A 461 -13.07 11.36 27.92
CA GLY A 461 -14.30 12.02 27.48
C GLY A 461 -15.02 11.48 26.23
N LEU A 462 -16.01 10.64 26.47
CA LEU A 462 -17.38 10.87 25.96
C LEU A 462 -18.35 10.21 26.96
N GLN A 463 -18.80 10.99 27.93
CA GLN A 463 -20.03 10.66 28.65
C GLN A 463 -21.22 10.86 27.68
N PRO A 464 -22.17 9.93 27.62
CA PRO A 464 -23.33 10.10 26.75
C PRO A 464 -24.35 11.03 27.43
N GLU A 465 -24.37 12.31 27.03
CA GLU A 465 -25.50 13.19 27.31
C GLU A 465 -26.38 13.35 26.06
N GLN A 466 -27.59 12.80 26.17
CA GLN A 466 -28.86 13.22 25.53
C GLN A 466 -28.88 13.52 24.02
N GLU A 467 -28.93 12.48 23.19
CA GLU A 467 -29.53 12.53 21.84
C GLU A 467 -30.56 11.40 21.62
N GLU A 468 -31.54 11.26 22.53
CA GLU A 468 -32.59 10.22 22.40
C GLU A 468 -33.71 10.55 21.38
N GLY A 469 -33.72 11.74 20.77
CA GLY A 469 -34.81 12.16 19.89
C GLY A 469 -34.68 11.70 18.43
N PHE A 470 -33.48 11.74 17.87
CA PHE A 470 -33.29 11.62 16.42
C PHE A 470 -32.96 10.19 15.98
N ILE A 471 -32.10 9.49 16.74
CA ILE A 471 -31.66 8.11 16.44
C ILE A 471 -32.80 7.09 16.51
N SER A 472 -33.80 7.31 17.37
CA SER A 472 -34.97 6.41 17.49
C SER A 472 -35.89 6.48 16.26
N SER A 473 -36.06 7.67 15.65
CA SER A 473 -36.84 7.83 14.41
C SER A 473 -36.13 7.22 13.19
N LEU A 474 -34.80 7.35 13.12
CA LEU A 474 -34.00 6.82 12.02
C LEU A 474 -33.96 5.28 12.05
N LYS A 475 -33.78 4.68 13.24
CA LYS A 475 -33.83 3.22 13.44
C LYS A 475 -35.20 2.63 13.11
N ARG A 476 -36.30 3.34 13.41
CA ARG A 476 -37.66 2.88 13.08
C ARG A 476 -37.94 2.93 11.58
N ALA A 477 -37.55 4.00 10.91
CA ALA A 477 -37.68 4.14 9.45
C ALA A 477 -36.87 3.07 8.69
N PHE A 478 -35.66 2.76 9.16
CA PHE A 478 -34.79 1.74 8.55
C PHE A 478 -35.29 0.31 8.82
N SER A 479 -35.82 0.03 10.03
CA SER A 479 -36.43 -1.27 10.34
C SER A 479 -37.69 -1.54 9.52
N ASP A 480 -38.51 -0.51 9.26
CA ASP A 480 -39.74 -0.66 8.49
C ASP A 480 -39.45 -0.81 6.98
N PHE A 481 -38.41 -0.12 6.49
CA PHE A 481 -37.90 -0.30 5.13
C PHE A 481 -37.36 -1.73 4.89
N LEU A 482 -36.57 -2.27 5.82
CA LEU A 482 -36.06 -3.65 5.74
C LEU A 482 -37.18 -4.70 5.83
N ARG A 483 -38.24 -4.43 6.60
CA ARG A 483 -39.41 -5.31 6.70
C ARG A 483 -40.26 -5.31 5.43
N SER A 484 -40.32 -4.16 4.74
CA SER A 484 -40.94 -4.02 3.42
C SER A 484 -40.16 -4.76 2.34
N LEU A 485 -38.83 -4.64 2.34
CA LEU A 485 -37.94 -5.31 1.39
C LEU A 485 -37.98 -6.84 1.56
N LYS A 486 -38.05 -7.32 2.81
CA LYS A 486 -38.17 -8.76 3.11
C LYS A 486 -39.52 -9.34 2.67
N ARG A 487 -40.62 -8.57 2.75
CA ARG A 487 -41.94 -8.96 2.20
C ARG A 487 -41.99 -8.92 0.68
N PHE A 488 -41.25 -8.02 0.04
CA PHE A 488 -41.10 -7.97 -1.41
C PHE A 488 -40.35 -9.19 -1.96
N LEU A 489 -39.29 -9.62 -1.28
CA LEU A 489 -38.48 -10.78 -1.66
C LEU A 489 -39.14 -12.13 -1.36
N LEU A 490 -39.97 -12.22 -0.31
CA LEU A 490 -40.70 -13.44 0.03
C LEU A 490 -41.93 -13.71 -0.87
N ASN A 491 -42.42 -12.71 -1.61
CA ASN A 491 -43.53 -12.87 -2.55
C ASN A 491 -43.12 -13.36 -3.95
N LEU A 492 -41.84 -13.64 -4.19
CA LEU A 492 -41.30 -14.06 -5.49
C LEU A 492 -40.89 -15.54 -5.56
N SER A 493 -41.33 -16.36 -4.61
CA SER A 493 -41.03 -17.79 -4.58
C SER A 493 -42.32 -18.60 -4.49
N MET A 494 -42.83 -19.06 -5.64
CA MET A 494 -43.61 -20.30 -5.81
C MET A 494 -43.93 -20.51 -7.30
N GLN A 495 -43.17 -21.38 -7.97
CA GLN A 495 -43.68 -22.56 -8.71
C GLN A 495 -42.53 -23.29 -9.42
N SER A 496 -42.59 -24.61 -9.36
CA SER A 496 -41.75 -25.55 -10.10
C SER A 496 -42.14 -25.60 -11.58
N ASP A 497 -41.18 -25.82 -12.47
CA ASP A 497 -41.02 -27.05 -13.25
C ASP A 497 -39.76 -26.97 -14.14
N GLU A 498 -39.25 -28.13 -14.56
CA GLU A 498 -37.97 -28.38 -15.22
C GLU A 498 -37.62 -27.43 -16.39
N VAL A 499 -36.56 -26.63 -16.24
CA VAL A 499 -35.87 -25.94 -17.33
C VAL A 499 -34.37 -26.00 -17.04
N GLU A 500 -33.55 -26.28 -18.05
CA GLU A 500 -32.09 -26.26 -17.95
C GLU A 500 -31.64 -24.93 -17.28
N ASN A 501 -31.12 -25.02 -16.05
CA ASN A 501 -30.70 -23.85 -15.28
C ASN A 501 -29.40 -23.29 -15.83
N PHE A 502 -29.50 -22.37 -16.80
CA PHE A 502 -28.36 -21.53 -17.19
C PHE A 502 -27.96 -20.64 -16.00
N LYS A 503 -26.68 -20.67 -15.66
CA LYS A 503 -26.04 -19.84 -14.64
C LYS A 503 -25.46 -18.59 -15.31
N ILE A 504 -25.43 -17.49 -14.57
CA ILE A 504 -24.77 -16.25 -15.00
C ILE A 504 -23.51 -16.06 -14.15
N ALA A 505 -22.39 -15.79 -14.81
CA ALA A 505 -21.13 -15.43 -14.18
C ALA A 505 -20.69 -14.03 -14.64
N LEU A 506 -20.05 -13.30 -13.73
CA LEU A 506 -19.47 -11.99 -13.95
C LEU A 506 -17.97 -12.02 -13.60
N PRO A 507 -17.12 -12.58 -14.47
CA PRO A 507 -15.67 -12.56 -14.29
C PRO A 507 -15.13 -11.15 -14.02
N PHE A 508 -14.17 -11.05 -13.10
CA PHE A 508 -13.42 -9.81 -12.90
C PHE A 508 -12.25 -9.72 -13.90
N VAL A 509 -11.82 -8.49 -14.17
CA VAL A 509 -10.65 -8.18 -15.00
C VAL A 509 -9.38 -8.51 -14.21
N ILE A 510 -8.50 -9.37 -14.73
CA ILE A 510 -7.18 -9.65 -14.17
C ILE A 510 -6.22 -8.49 -14.46
N SER A 511 -6.26 -7.96 -15.69
CA SER A 511 -5.48 -6.80 -16.14
C SER A 511 -6.04 -6.32 -17.49
N ASP A 512 -5.99 -5.01 -17.72
CA ASP A 512 -5.92 -4.42 -19.06
C ASP A 512 -4.59 -3.67 -19.24
N ASN A 513 -4.11 -3.56 -20.48
CA ASN A 513 -2.89 -2.83 -20.78
C ASN A 513 -2.93 -2.26 -22.19
N ARG A 514 -2.47 -1.02 -22.31
CA ARG A 514 -2.49 -0.27 -23.57
C ARG A 514 -1.21 -0.50 -24.34
N LEU A 515 -1.34 -0.86 -25.60
CA LEU A 515 -0.24 -0.96 -26.56
C LEU A 515 -0.23 0.31 -27.40
N ARG A 516 0.80 1.14 -27.22
CA ARG A 516 0.91 2.45 -27.87
C ARG A 516 2.17 2.57 -28.71
N GLU A 517 2.02 2.78 -30.02
CA GLU A 517 3.13 2.92 -30.96
C GLU A 517 4.06 4.09 -30.62
N GLY A 518 3.50 5.24 -30.23
CA GLY A 518 4.28 6.42 -29.81
C GLY A 518 4.98 6.30 -28.46
N ALA A 519 4.77 5.20 -27.73
CA ALA A 519 5.42 4.89 -26.45
C ALA A 519 5.86 3.41 -26.45
N PRO A 520 6.81 3.04 -27.33
CA PRO A 520 6.98 1.67 -27.77
C PRO A 520 7.43 0.70 -26.67
N ASP A 521 8.16 1.22 -25.68
CA ASP A 521 8.81 0.45 -24.61
C ASP A 521 8.23 0.77 -23.21
N ILE A 522 7.07 1.43 -23.15
CA ILE A 522 6.42 1.81 -21.89
C ILE A 522 5.27 0.84 -21.61
N THR A 523 5.23 0.30 -20.39
CA THR A 523 4.07 -0.45 -19.88
C THR A 523 3.05 0.53 -19.32
N LEU A 524 1.78 0.38 -19.71
CA LEU A 524 0.71 1.34 -19.43
C LEU A 524 -0.45 0.71 -18.64
N SER A 525 -0.14 -0.23 -17.73
CA SER A 525 -1.11 -1.05 -16.97
C SER A 525 -2.03 -0.24 -16.05
N GLU A 526 -1.59 0.92 -15.57
CA GLU A 526 -2.34 1.75 -14.60
C GLU A 526 -3.19 2.84 -15.27
N SER A 527 -3.32 2.82 -16.60
CA SER A 527 -4.12 3.82 -17.32
C SER A 527 -5.60 3.67 -16.99
N GLU A 528 -6.33 4.79 -16.85
CA GLU A 528 -7.77 4.81 -16.58
C GLU A 528 -8.67 4.57 -17.82
N TYR A 529 -8.06 4.25 -18.96
CA TYR A 529 -8.77 4.08 -20.23
C TYR A 529 -8.14 3.03 -21.13
N ILE A 530 -8.99 2.39 -21.94
CA ILE A 530 -8.68 1.46 -23.02
C ILE A 530 -8.80 2.26 -24.32
N ASP A 531 -7.73 2.38 -25.09
CA ASP A 531 -7.75 3.16 -26.33
C ASP A 531 -7.34 2.37 -27.57
N ILE A 532 -8.04 2.67 -28.66
CA ILE A 532 -8.06 1.86 -29.86
C ILE A 532 -8.08 2.77 -31.08
N GLY A 533 -7.36 2.39 -32.14
CA GLY A 533 -7.33 3.10 -33.42
C GLY A 533 -6.08 3.95 -33.57
N LYS A 534 -6.13 4.98 -34.42
CA LYS A 534 -4.94 5.80 -34.70
C LYS A 534 -5.18 7.29 -34.49
N ARG A 535 -4.17 7.97 -33.93
CA ARG A 535 -4.07 9.42 -33.88
C ARG A 535 -2.83 9.93 -34.62
N SER A 536 -2.90 11.15 -35.12
CA SER A 536 -1.76 11.84 -35.73
C SER A 536 -0.64 12.15 -34.74
N ASP A 537 -0.97 12.35 -33.46
CA ASP A 537 -0.08 12.80 -32.37
C ASP A 537 0.38 11.68 -31.42
N GLY A 538 0.28 10.41 -31.83
CA GLY A 538 0.81 9.31 -31.01
C GLY A 538 0.73 7.91 -31.61
N GLY A 539 0.43 7.81 -32.90
CA GLY A 539 0.47 6.55 -33.64
C GLY A 539 -0.75 5.67 -33.43
N ILE A 540 -0.52 4.37 -33.55
CA ILE A 540 -1.53 3.31 -33.38
C ILE A 540 -1.68 2.94 -31.90
N TYR A 541 -2.92 2.66 -31.51
CA TYR A 541 -3.35 2.24 -30.19
C TYR A 541 -4.15 0.94 -30.30
N ARG A 542 -3.81 -0.02 -29.43
CA ARG A 542 -4.49 -1.30 -29.26
C ARG A 542 -4.52 -1.62 -27.78
N ASP A 543 -5.35 -2.57 -27.38
CA ASP A 543 -5.46 -2.97 -25.98
C ASP A 543 -5.41 -4.49 -25.82
N VAL A 544 -4.87 -4.94 -24.69
CA VAL A 544 -4.95 -6.33 -24.26
C VAL A 544 -5.61 -6.39 -22.89
N ILE A 545 -6.68 -7.18 -22.77
CA ILE A 545 -7.45 -7.31 -21.53
C ILE A 545 -7.72 -8.78 -21.22
N ILE A 546 -7.49 -9.20 -19.98
CA ILE A 546 -7.69 -10.57 -19.53
C ILE A 546 -8.70 -10.62 -18.38
N PHE A 547 -9.62 -11.59 -18.42
CA PHE A 547 -10.62 -11.85 -17.39
C PHE A 547 -10.36 -13.21 -16.72
N GLU A 548 -10.75 -13.35 -15.46
CA GLU A 548 -10.60 -14.61 -14.70
C GLU A 548 -11.66 -15.64 -15.10
N LEU A 549 -11.22 -16.76 -15.68
CA LEU A 549 -12.09 -17.86 -16.15
C LEU A 549 -11.83 -19.17 -15.39
N GLY A 550 -10.97 -19.18 -14.37
CA GLY A 550 -10.58 -20.39 -13.63
C GLY A 550 -11.69 -21.03 -12.78
N SER A 551 -12.84 -20.35 -12.60
CA SER A 551 -13.99 -20.89 -11.88
C SER A 551 -14.87 -21.84 -12.71
N PHE A 552 -14.67 -21.90 -14.04
CA PHE A 552 -15.44 -22.76 -14.93
C PHE A 552 -14.81 -24.15 -15.06
N ASN A 553 -15.64 -25.18 -15.18
CA ASN A 553 -15.16 -26.52 -15.53
C ASN A 553 -14.96 -26.63 -17.04
N GLN A 554 -14.03 -27.49 -17.46
CA GLN A 554 -13.79 -27.75 -18.90
C GLN A 554 -15.01 -28.32 -19.65
N THR A 555 -16.00 -28.83 -18.91
CA THR A 555 -17.25 -29.33 -19.44
C THR A 555 -18.38 -28.30 -19.48
N ASP A 556 -18.19 -27.12 -18.89
CA ASP A 556 -19.21 -26.08 -18.85
C ASP A 556 -19.46 -25.56 -20.28
N ARG A 557 -20.74 -25.49 -20.66
CA ARG A 557 -21.14 -25.03 -21.98
C ARG A 557 -21.51 -23.56 -21.91
N ILE A 558 -20.72 -22.72 -22.55
CA ILE A 558 -20.97 -21.29 -22.67
C ILE A 558 -22.08 -21.08 -23.71
N LYS A 559 -23.21 -20.55 -23.25
CA LYS A 559 -24.35 -20.19 -24.09
C LYS A 559 -24.15 -18.82 -24.72
N GLU A 560 -23.68 -17.88 -23.91
CA GLU A 560 -23.46 -16.49 -24.32
C GLU A 560 -22.32 -15.90 -23.48
N ALA A 561 -21.41 -15.15 -24.10
CA ALA A 561 -20.44 -14.33 -23.40
C ALA A 561 -20.32 -12.95 -24.04
N THR A 562 -20.54 -11.91 -23.25
CA THR A 562 -20.62 -10.53 -23.72
C THR A 562 -19.57 -9.66 -23.04
N LEU A 563 -18.64 -9.12 -23.83
CA LEU A 563 -17.68 -8.11 -23.42
C LEU A 563 -18.30 -6.72 -23.60
N ALA A 564 -18.50 -5.98 -22.52
CA ALA A 564 -19.06 -4.64 -22.52
C ALA A 564 -17.99 -3.59 -22.19
N LEU A 565 -17.82 -2.59 -23.06
CA LEU A 565 -16.87 -1.48 -22.91
C LEU A 565 -17.61 -0.14 -22.86
N PHE A 566 -17.25 0.74 -21.93
CA PHE A 566 -17.96 2.01 -21.73
C PHE A 566 -17.31 3.15 -22.51
N TRP A 567 -17.96 3.66 -23.56
CA TRP A 567 -17.37 4.65 -24.47
C TRP A 567 -17.48 6.07 -23.91
N TYR A 568 -16.35 6.77 -23.76
CA TYR A 568 -16.32 8.13 -23.21
C TYR A 568 -15.49 9.16 -24.01
N TYR A 569 -14.59 8.74 -24.91
CA TYR A 569 -13.69 9.65 -25.65
C TYR A 569 -13.67 9.34 -27.17
N PRO A 570 -13.57 10.32 -28.08
CA PRO A 570 -13.26 11.75 -27.89
C PRO A 570 -14.43 12.61 -27.41
N GLU A 571 -14.21 13.35 -26.32
CA GLU A 571 -15.27 14.14 -25.68
C GLU A 571 -15.76 15.27 -26.62
N ASN A 572 -17.07 15.32 -26.86
CA ASN A 572 -17.73 16.34 -27.70
C ASN A 572 -17.16 16.50 -29.12
N GLN A 573 -16.48 15.47 -29.65
CA GLN A 573 -15.83 15.54 -30.95
C GLN A 573 -16.17 14.32 -31.82
N MET A 574 -16.44 14.58 -33.11
CA MET A 574 -16.61 13.54 -34.14
C MET A 574 -15.24 13.08 -34.67
N ARG A 575 -15.17 11.84 -35.14
CA ARG A 575 -14.00 11.27 -35.83
C ARG A 575 -14.21 11.38 -37.35
N SER A 576 -13.12 11.53 -38.10
CA SER A 576 -13.17 11.58 -39.58
C SER A 576 -13.50 10.22 -40.21
N LYS A 577 -13.34 9.14 -39.44
CA LYS A 577 -13.56 7.75 -39.86
C LYS A 577 -14.34 6.99 -38.79
N ASP A 578 -15.10 6.00 -39.25
CA ASP A 578 -15.74 5.03 -38.36
C ASP A 578 -14.67 4.19 -37.64
N THR A 579 -14.95 3.82 -36.39
CA THR A 579 -14.12 2.88 -35.65
C THR A 579 -14.80 1.51 -35.67
N VAL A 580 -14.23 0.57 -36.41
CA VAL A 580 -14.66 -0.83 -36.39
C VAL A 580 -13.78 -1.58 -35.42
N LEU A 581 -14.28 -1.84 -34.21
CA LEU A 581 -13.56 -2.59 -33.19
C LEU A 581 -13.60 -4.08 -33.49
N GLU A 582 -12.49 -4.75 -33.23
CA GLU A 582 -12.29 -6.18 -33.47
C GLU A 582 -11.58 -6.83 -32.29
N VAL A 583 -12.08 -8.00 -31.88
CA VAL A 583 -11.51 -8.81 -30.80
C VAL A 583 -10.82 -10.05 -31.37
N TYR A 584 -9.59 -10.28 -30.93
CA TYR A 584 -8.75 -11.43 -31.30
C TYR A 584 -8.20 -12.14 -30.06
N ARG A 585 -7.68 -13.36 -30.25
CA ARG A 585 -6.94 -14.08 -29.22
C ARG A 585 -5.45 -13.69 -29.26
N PRO A 586 -4.90 -13.00 -28.26
CA PRO A 586 -3.48 -12.66 -28.24
C PRO A 586 -2.61 -13.90 -27.99
N VAL A 587 -1.35 -13.84 -28.44
CA VAL A 587 -0.28 -14.67 -27.89
C VAL A 587 -0.07 -14.31 -26.43
N GLU A 588 0.35 -15.28 -25.60
CA GLU A 588 0.62 -15.07 -24.17
C GLU A 588 1.53 -13.85 -23.93
N TRP A 589 1.11 -13.01 -23.00
CA TRP A 589 1.71 -11.74 -22.64
C TRP A 589 1.74 -11.57 -21.13
N CYS A 590 2.69 -10.75 -20.67
CA CYS A 590 2.92 -10.45 -19.27
C CYS A 590 2.32 -9.10 -18.92
N LYS A 591 1.41 -9.10 -17.96
CA LYS A 591 0.68 -7.89 -17.56
C LYS A 591 1.58 -6.78 -17.03
N GLU A 592 2.69 -7.12 -16.37
CA GLU A 592 3.64 -6.16 -15.80
C GLU A 592 4.65 -5.58 -16.78
N HIS A 593 4.88 -6.24 -17.92
CA HIS A 593 5.97 -5.88 -18.84
C HIS A 593 5.53 -5.78 -20.30
N VAL A 594 4.24 -5.98 -20.60
CA VAL A 594 3.75 -5.81 -21.95
C VAL A 594 3.88 -4.35 -22.37
N THR A 595 4.40 -4.16 -23.56
CA THR A 595 4.55 -2.87 -24.25
C THR A 595 4.17 -3.07 -25.70
N TRP A 596 4.21 -1.99 -26.49
CA TRP A 596 4.03 -2.10 -27.94
C TRP A 596 5.10 -3.00 -28.60
N GLN A 597 6.34 -3.02 -28.09
CA GLN A 597 7.44 -3.80 -28.66
C GLN A 597 7.59 -5.18 -28.05
N GLN A 598 7.24 -5.35 -26.78
CA GLN A 598 7.52 -6.56 -26.03
C GLN A 598 6.25 -7.14 -25.43
N ARG A 599 6.10 -8.47 -25.51
CA ARG A 599 5.01 -9.18 -24.82
C ARG A 599 5.38 -9.54 -23.39
N GLU A 600 6.67 -9.53 -23.07
CA GLU A 600 7.27 -9.79 -21.77
C GLU A 600 8.72 -9.25 -21.80
N SER A 601 9.32 -9.02 -20.64
CA SER A 601 10.73 -8.63 -20.48
C SER A 601 11.67 -9.44 -21.36
N ASN A 602 12.36 -8.77 -22.29
CA ASN A 602 13.28 -9.37 -23.26
C ASN A 602 12.64 -10.35 -24.26
N ALA A 603 11.31 -10.34 -24.40
CA ALA A 603 10.57 -11.14 -25.36
C ALA A 603 9.76 -10.21 -26.28
N PRO A 604 10.29 -9.83 -27.46
CA PRO A 604 9.59 -8.97 -28.39
C PRO A 604 8.35 -9.67 -28.96
N TRP A 605 7.35 -8.89 -29.34
CA TRP A 605 6.36 -9.35 -30.30
C TRP A 605 7.06 -9.65 -31.63
N LYS A 606 6.56 -10.64 -32.38
CA LYS A 606 6.96 -10.83 -33.77
C LYS A 606 6.49 -9.68 -34.64
N ASN A 607 5.32 -9.12 -34.32
CA ASN A 607 4.79 -7.90 -34.93
C ASN A 607 4.51 -6.88 -33.83
N SER A 608 5.13 -5.71 -33.91
CA SER A 608 4.89 -4.62 -32.98
C SER A 608 3.41 -4.28 -32.85
N GLY A 609 2.97 -3.99 -31.63
CA GLY A 609 1.58 -3.75 -31.28
C GLY A 609 0.77 -5.03 -31.06
N GLY A 610 1.43 -6.17 -30.86
CA GLY A 610 0.77 -7.41 -30.46
C GLY A 610 0.71 -8.48 -31.54
N ASP A 611 0.87 -9.73 -31.09
CA ASP A 611 0.63 -10.92 -31.90
C ASP A 611 -0.69 -11.57 -31.52
N TRP A 612 -1.48 -11.96 -32.52
CA TRP A 612 -2.78 -12.61 -32.29
C TRP A 612 -3.07 -13.77 -33.26
N TYR A 613 -4.05 -14.56 -32.88
CA TYR A 613 -4.73 -15.53 -33.72
C TYR A 613 -6.18 -15.09 -33.94
N ASP A 614 -6.62 -15.21 -35.20
CA ASP A 614 -8.02 -15.00 -35.57
C ASP A 614 -8.89 -16.22 -35.22
N ARG A 615 -10.21 -16.12 -35.40
CA ARG A 615 -11.14 -17.21 -35.04
C ARG A 615 -10.92 -18.52 -35.82
N ASN A 616 -10.22 -18.45 -36.96
CA ASN A 616 -9.84 -19.61 -37.75
C ASN A 616 -8.47 -20.19 -37.34
N GLY A 617 -7.84 -19.64 -36.28
CA GLY A 617 -6.52 -20.02 -35.82
C GLY A 617 -5.39 -19.49 -36.69
N VAL A 618 -5.64 -18.50 -37.55
CA VAL A 618 -4.61 -17.91 -38.42
C VAL A 618 -3.84 -16.84 -37.64
N PHE A 619 -2.51 -17.01 -37.55
CA PHE A 619 -1.62 -16.01 -36.96
C PHE A 619 -1.68 -14.71 -37.76
N GLN A 620 -1.94 -13.59 -37.10
CA GLN A 620 -2.18 -12.27 -37.74
C GLN A 620 -3.34 -12.29 -38.74
N GLY A 621 -4.31 -13.20 -38.56
CA GLY A 621 -5.49 -13.29 -39.41
C GLY A 621 -6.46 -12.12 -39.21
N SER A 622 -7.35 -11.91 -40.18
CA SER A 622 -8.28 -10.79 -40.22
C SER A 622 -9.73 -11.17 -39.87
N THR A 623 -9.97 -12.40 -39.40
CA THR A 623 -11.32 -12.86 -39.02
C THR A 623 -11.53 -12.75 -37.50
N PRO A 624 -12.09 -11.65 -36.97
CA PRO A 624 -12.20 -11.47 -35.53
C PRO A 624 -13.21 -12.42 -34.89
N TYR A 625 -13.09 -12.63 -33.59
CA TYR A 625 -14.11 -13.34 -32.79
C TYR A 625 -15.35 -12.47 -32.59
N ALA A 626 -15.15 -11.17 -32.36
CA ALA A 626 -16.22 -10.20 -32.16
C ALA A 626 -15.91 -8.91 -32.92
N THR A 627 -16.94 -8.21 -33.40
CA THR A 627 -16.77 -6.90 -34.02
C THR A 627 -17.97 -6.00 -33.76
N ILE A 628 -17.71 -4.70 -33.58
CA ILE A 628 -18.74 -3.66 -33.50
C ILE A 628 -18.27 -2.42 -34.25
N SER A 629 -19.18 -1.76 -34.96
CA SER A 629 -18.89 -0.53 -35.69
C SER A 629 -19.49 0.65 -34.94
N ILE A 630 -18.66 1.65 -34.61
CA ILE A 630 -19.07 2.91 -34.01
C ILE A 630 -18.83 4.01 -35.05
N SER A 631 -19.87 4.78 -35.38
CA SER A 631 -19.75 5.74 -36.47
C SER A 631 -18.81 6.89 -36.08
N GLY A 632 -18.07 7.42 -37.05
CA GLY A 632 -17.26 8.62 -36.88
C GLY A 632 -18.12 9.88 -36.65
N ASN A 633 -19.37 9.86 -37.12
CA ASN A 633 -20.33 10.95 -36.94
C ASN A 633 -21.04 10.92 -35.58
N GLU A 634 -20.80 9.89 -34.76
CA GLU A 634 -21.31 9.80 -33.39
C GLU A 634 -20.26 10.35 -32.41
N ILE A 635 -20.73 11.01 -31.37
CA ILE A 635 -19.92 11.42 -30.22
C ILE A 635 -20.18 10.46 -29.05
N PRO A 636 -19.28 10.37 -28.04
CA PRO A 636 -19.49 9.51 -26.89
C PRO A 636 -20.82 9.82 -26.19
N ASP A 637 -21.63 8.78 -26.02
CA ASP A 637 -22.93 8.82 -25.35
C ASP A 637 -22.86 8.33 -23.91
N ASN A 638 -21.66 8.00 -23.42
CA ASN A 638 -21.40 7.51 -22.07
C ASN A 638 -22.26 6.30 -21.72
N ARG A 639 -22.21 5.26 -22.56
CA ARG A 639 -22.82 3.95 -22.30
C ARG A 639 -21.93 2.79 -22.70
N TYR A 640 -22.38 1.58 -22.37
CA TYR A 640 -21.73 0.33 -22.76
C TYR A 640 -22.00 -0.05 -24.22
N TYR A 641 -20.94 -0.51 -24.88
CA TYR A 641 -20.94 -1.14 -26.19
C TYR A 641 -20.55 -2.60 -26.00
N GLU A 642 -21.37 -3.50 -26.55
CA GLU A 642 -21.32 -4.93 -26.26
C GLU A 642 -20.81 -5.73 -27.46
N LEU A 643 -19.87 -6.63 -27.20
CA LEU A 643 -19.21 -7.52 -28.16
C LEU A 643 -19.50 -8.96 -27.75
N ASP A 644 -20.05 -9.75 -28.67
CA ASP A 644 -20.26 -11.19 -28.49
C ASP A 644 -18.92 -11.92 -28.63
N VAL A 645 -18.37 -12.38 -27.51
CA VAL A 645 -17.11 -13.12 -27.40
C VAL A 645 -17.34 -14.59 -27.02
N THR A 646 -18.57 -15.10 -27.19
CA THR A 646 -19.00 -16.45 -26.80
C THR A 646 -18.05 -17.54 -27.28
N GLU A 647 -17.67 -17.51 -28.55
CA GLU A 647 -16.80 -18.53 -29.16
C GLU A 647 -15.41 -18.56 -28.48
N LEU A 648 -14.77 -17.42 -28.29
CA LEU A 648 -13.44 -17.35 -27.67
C LEU A 648 -13.47 -17.78 -26.20
N VAL A 649 -14.49 -17.34 -25.45
CA VAL A 649 -14.66 -17.74 -24.06
C VAL A 649 -14.91 -19.25 -23.95
N GLN A 650 -15.72 -19.85 -24.83
CA GLN A 650 -15.92 -21.30 -24.87
C GLN A 650 -14.62 -22.06 -25.17
N GLU A 651 -13.77 -21.54 -26.05
CA GLU A 651 -12.47 -22.15 -26.38
C GLU A 651 -11.49 -22.10 -25.19
N TYR A 652 -11.50 -21.03 -24.40
CA TYR A 652 -10.74 -20.95 -23.16
C TYR A 652 -11.28 -21.90 -22.09
N VAL A 653 -12.59 -21.87 -21.83
CA VAL A 653 -13.22 -22.70 -20.80
C VAL A 653 -13.05 -24.19 -21.10
N SER A 654 -13.22 -24.61 -22.36
CA SER A 654 -13.03 -26.02 -22.77
C SER A 654 -11.57 -26.49 -22.75
N GLY A 655 -10.61 -25.59 -22.53
CA GLY A 655 -9.18 -25.90 -22.57
C GLY A 655 -8.64 -26.13 -23.98
N LYS A 656 -9.37 -25.74 -25.04
CA LYS A 656 -8.84 -25.75 -26.42
C LYS A 656 -7.61 -24.85 -26.52
N TYR A 657 -7.63 -23.72 -25.80
CA TYR A 657 -6.52 -22.79 -25.66
C TYR A 657 -6.38 -22.34 -24.21
N GLU A 658 -5.16 -22.00 -23.79
CA GLU A 658 -4.93 -21.29 -22.53
C GLU A 658 -5.55 -19.88 -22.60
N ASN A 659 -6.07 -19.39 -21.47
CA ASN A 659 -6.68 -18.07 -21.39
C ASN A 659 -5.61 -16.97 -21.47
N THR A 660 -5.45 -16.40 -22.66
CA THR A 660 -4.57 -15.26 -22.92
C THR A 660 -5.30 -13.93 -22.97
N GLY A 661 -6.61 -13.90 -22.72
CA GLY A 661 -7.44 -12.70 -22.77
C GLY A 661 -7.85 -12.27 -24.18
N PHE A 662 -8.06 -10.98 -24.37
CA PHE A 662 -8.59 -10.38 -25.59
C PHE A 662 -7.61 -9.31 -26.08
N LEU A 663 -7.23 -9.38 -27.35
CA LEU A 663 -6.58 -8.27 -28.04
C LEU A 663 -7.66 -7.49 -28.79
N ILE A 664 -7.73 -6.19 -28.53
CA ILE A 664 -8.73 -5.29 -29.11
C ILE A 664 -8.02 -4.27 -29.99
N LYS A 665 -8.42 -4.19 -31.26
CA LYS A 665 -7.90 -3.23 -32.22
C LYS A 665 -8.99 -2.69 -33.13
N ALA A 666 -8.72 -1.57 -33.79
CA ALA A 666 -9.56 -1.11 -34.90
C ALA A 666 -9.19 -1.91 -36.15
N ARG A 667 -10.17 -2.28 -36.99
CA ARG A 667 -9.93 -2.99 -38.27
C ARG A 667 -8.91 -2.25 -39.11
N GLU A 668 -9.27 -1.03 -39.46
CA GLU A 668 -8.42 -0.04 -40.09
C GLU A 668 -7.89 0.88 -38.99
N GLU A 669 -6.58 1.15 -38.95
CA GLU A 669 -5.97 2.00 -37.93
C GLU A 669 -5.62 3.35 -38.57
N ASP A 670 -6.66 4.16 -38.83
CA ASP A 670 -6.56 5.43 -39.57
C ASP A 670 -7.59 6.45 -39.07
N GLU A 671 -7.12 7.52 -38.42
CA GLU A 671 -7.91 8.65 -37.90
C GLU A 671 -9.21 8.31 -37.15
N ASN A 672 -9.25 7.14 -36.50
CA ASN A 672 -10.45 6.57 -35.90
C ASN A 672 -10.27 6.26 -34.40
N TYR A 673 -9.42 7.02 -33.73
CA TYR A 673 -9.14 6.84 -32.31
C TYR A 673 -10.38 6.99 -31.43
N ILE A 674 -10.57 6.03 -30.54
CA ILE A 674 -11.62 5.99 -29.53
C ILE A 674 -11.03 5.53 -28.20
N ALA A 675 -11.63 5.95 -27.08
CA ALA A 675 -11.30 5.35 -25.79
C ALA A 675 -12.54 5.02 -24.94
N PHE A 676 -12.39 3.94 -24.18
CA PHE A 676 -13.33 3.41 -23.21
C PHE A 676 -12.70 3.48 -21.82
N TYR A 677 -13.49 3.44 -20.76
CA TYR A 677 -12.92 3.36 -19.42
C TYR A 677 -12.27 1.99 -19.19
N SER A 678 -11.10 1.98 -18.55
CA SER A 678 -10.38 0.76 -18.18
C SER A 678 -10.85 0.19 -16.84
N SER A 679 -10.26 -0.92 -16.45
CA SER A 679 -10.40 -1.55 -15.13
C SER A 679 -9.94 -0.65 -13.98
N ASN A 680 -9.08 0.33 -14.24
CA ASN A 680 -8.58 1.29 -13.25
C ASN A 680 -9.52 2.49 -13.04
N TRP A 681 -10.49 2.72 -13.95
CA TRP A 681 -11.39 3.87 -13.85
C TRP A 681 -12.16 3.91 -12.53
N GLN A 682 -12.29 5.10 -11.93
CA GLN A 682 -12.80 5.26 -10.56
C GLN A 682 -14.25 4.79 -10.39
N ASN A 683 -15.10 4.97 -11.40
CA ASN A 683 -16.49 4.54 -11.34
C ASN A 683 -16.61 3.07 -11.78
N LYS A 684 -16.77 2.17 -10.80
CA LYS A 684 -16.95 0.73 -11.03
C LYS A 684 -18.09 0.41 -12.00
N ASN A 685 -19.12 1.26 -12.03
CA ASN A 685 -20.26 1.08 -12.93
C ASN A 685 -19.97 1.42 -14.40
N GLN A 686 -18.76 1.88 -14.71
CA GLN A 686 -18.34 2.24 -16.07
C GLN A 686 -17.11 1.44 -16.53
N ARG A 687 -16.58 0.53 -15.71
CA ARG A 687 -15.44 -0.34 -16.06
C ARG A 687 -15.82 -1.41 -17.08
N PRO A 688 -14.85 -2.04 -17.79
CA PRO A 688 -15.10 -3.18 -18.66
C PRO A 688 -15.79 -4.32 -17.91
N ARG A 689 -16.70 -5.03 -18.57
CA ARG A 689 -17.43 -6.16 -17.99
C ARG A 689 -17.45 -7.33 -18.93
N LEU A 690 -17.29 -8.54 -18.40
CA LEU A 690 -17.60 -9.78 -19.10
C LEU A 690 -18.79 -10.44 -18.41
N THR A 691 -19.85 -10.71 -19.15
CA THR A 691 -21.03 -11.44 -18.66
C THR A 691 -21.10 -12.77 -19.38
N ILE A 692 -21.21 -13.88 -18.65
CA ILE A 692 -21.21 -15.24 -19.21
C ILE A 692 -22.45 -15.99 -18.76
N GLU A 693 -23.29 -16.42 -19.70
CA GLU A 693 -24.34 -17.42 -19.49
C GLU A 693 -23.81 -18.81 -19.83
N TYR A 694 -23.96 -19.78 -18.92
CA TYR A 694 -23.41 -21.12 -19.10
C TYR A 694 -24.27 -22.21 -18.45
N ALA A 695 -24.14 -23.45 -18.92
CA ALA A 695 -24.82 -24.64 -18.39
C ALA A 695 -23.83 -25.72 -17.95
#